data_AF-A0A4R0RA08-F1
#
_entry.id   AF-A0A4R0RA08-F1
#
_cell.length_a   1.000
_cell.length_b   1.000
_cell.length_c   1.000
_cell.angle_alpha   90.00
_cell.angle_beta   90.00
_cell.angle_gamma   90.00
#
_symmetry.space_group_name_H-M   'P 1'
#
loop_
_entity.id
_entity.type
_entity.pdbx_description
1 polymer ?
#
loop_
_entity_poly.entity_id
_entity_poly.type
_entity_poly.pdbx_seq_one_letter_code
_entity_poly.pdbx_strand_id
1 'polypeptide(L)'
;MSSLQQNQHHLNKRCVLFKQTTVKIPSAVPGWNLDAWKFMPMASPTPLPVIIMAHGIGGNKTMGLKPYAEMFANMGYSVIGFDFRHWGASDGSPRNILEICEQLADYKTVVKWCRQQPEFDPHKVILWGASFSGAHVTTLAAEVNFYLFLPTLLTLTNQLIQKSLSIYAVIAQSPYLGAAAALPFGWTFVKTFIHGLLDVLQSMLGYGPHYIDVCAPVGKVAVLNTPGNWDGYCNIAWGYPGADTPNKINASIIFTLRSYQARDTAHEIRCPILMINMMQDTLCMADGWEDCECSIPAGLLTNVTFDGGHFDAYPALAASTAKSVLAVKLQFQYRATDPRCLGKVGMNRAMSKLHDVLLIGYGGVGAMYSHILTKGGRARVTAVARSNYDAVNEHGVDIQSPKYGTIKGFKPHRLCPSVAEAANTDTPYSHVIITTKALPEVSPTSELVAPLLSAPYATRFPQPTYVLVQNGLGVERELYAALKELKKDEDPKLVTCSLYLMMRQIAKNAVKHSALDTLSIGMYRPTRNITRNSPHEQEILENFASVLSPGGTEVVIVPEIQRIKFTKNVWNSVMGPMTVLTRMGARGIFASPDNTDHTTQIPLTAPSPSDPLSDIPAAFPSIARHTIPFIHDAFKEVAALGVKAFPPSPPEDGVEGIGEDIAESVMRKVVNLALKSDMEEKLSILVDAELGRPMEVEVIVGEMVRMGREAGVPMPRLESMYAMMCVIQSHHVYKYKHGRT
;
A
#
# COMPACT_ATOMS: atom_id res chain seq x y z
N MET A 1 6.75 -52.76 7.79
CA MET A 1 7.41 -52.02 8.88
C MET A 1 8.92 -51.78 8.69
N SER A 2 9.54 -52.01 7.51
CA SER A 2 11.01 -51.90 7.36
C SER A 2 11.53 -50.77 6.43
N SER A 3 10.70 -50.12 5.63
CA SER A 3 11.14 -49.04 4.70
C SER A 3 11.08 -47.63 5.29
N LEU A 4 10.16 -47.36 6.22
CA LEU A 4 9.97 -46.01 6.82
C LEU A 4 11.05 -45.64 7.84
N GLN A 5 11.56 -46.61 8.62
CA GLN A 5 12.60 -46.34 9.63
C GLN A 5 13.99 -46.08 9.03
N GLN A 6 14.32 -46.64 7.85
CA GLN A 6 15.61 -46.39 7.21
C GLN A 6 15.74 -44.97 6.65
N ASN A 7 14.65 -44.37 6.16
CA ASN A 7 14.66 -42.96 5.70
C ASN A 7 14.80 -41.94 6.85
N GLN A 8 14.40 -42.28 8.07
CA GLN A 8 14.64 -41.41 9.24
C GLN A 8 16.10 -41.37 9.67
N HIS A 9 16.88 -42.43 9.45
CA HIS A 9 18.27 -42.51 9.93
C HIS A 9 19.26 -41.73 9.04
N HIS A 10 18.96 -41.53 7.75
CA HIS A 10 19.84 -40.81 6.82
C HIS A 10 19.78 -39.27 6.91
N LEU A 11 18.82 -38.70 7.63
CA LEU A 11 18.73 -37.24 7.84
C LEU A 11 19.61 -36.73 8.99
N ASN A 12 20.00 -37.59 9.94
CA ASN A 12 20.64 -37.21 11.21
C ASN A 12 22.18 -37.03 11.17
N LYS A 13 22.78 -36.76 10.01
CA LYS A 13 24.21 -36.40 9.89
C LYS A 13 24.49 -35.20 8.98
N ARG A 14 23.52 -34.28 8.80
CA ARG A 14 23.84 -32.92 8.34
C ARG A 14 24.32 -32.11 9.54
N CYS A 15 25.43 -31.38 9.38
CA CYS A 15 25.87 -30.42 10.39
C CYS A 15 24.69 -29.50 10.76
N VAL A 16 24.43 -29.32 12.06
CA VAL A 16 23.46 -28.34 12.52
C VAL A 16 24.06 -26.97 12.24
N LEU A 17 23.57 -26.28 11.21
CA LEU A 17 24.11 -25.00 10.73
C LEU A 17 23.49 -23.79 11.45
N PHE A 18 22.81 -23.99 12.58
CA PHE A 18 22.13 -22.93 13.33
C PHE A 18 22.23 -23.12 14.84
N LYS A 19 22.09 -22.02 15.58
CA LYS A 19 21.99 -21.96 17.04
C LYS A 19 20.55 -21.65 17.44
N GLN A 20 19.91 -22.54 18.20
CA GLN A 20 18.64 -22.26 18.89
C GLN A 20 18.91 -21.58 20.23
N THR A 21 18.11 -20.57 20.58
CA THR A 21 18.04 -19.90 21.88
C THR A 21 16.58 -19.60 22.23
N THR A 22 16.29 -19.26 23.48
CA THR A 22 14.98 -18.71 23.88
C THR A 22 15.16 -17.25 24.30
N VAL A 23 14.23 -16.39 23.93
CA VAL A 23 14.18 -14.96 24.28
C VAL A 23 12.80 -14.62 24.84
N LYS A 24 12.78 -13.68 25.80
CA LYS A 24 11.55 -13.05 26.28
C LYS A 24 11.40 -11.70 25.58
N ILE A 25 10.29 -11.51 24.86
CA ILE A 25 9.95 -10.29 24.14
C ILE A 25 8.90 -9.54 24.96
N PRO A 26 9.15 -8.32 25.45
CA PRO A 26 8.13 -7.56 26.18
C PRO A 26 6.87 -7.40 25.33
N SER A 27 5.72 -7.82 25.87
CA SER A 27 4.43 -7.74 25.19
C SER A 27 3.86 -6.31 25.19
N ALA A 28 2.70 -6.10 24.58
CA ALA A 28 1.99 -4.83 24.69
C ALA A 28 1.43 -4.56 26.11
N VAL A 29 1.28 -5.59 26.94
CA VAL A 29 0.88 -5.46 28.36
C VAL A 29 2.15 -5.28 29.22
N PRO A 30 2.29 -4.17 29.97
CA PRO A 30 3.46 -3.94 30.82
C PRO A 30 3.67 -5.06 31.83
N GLY A 31 4.92 -5.55 31.91
CA GLY A 31 5.30 -6.65 32.81
C GLY A 31 5.03 -8.06 32.29
N TRP A 32 4.33 -8.23 31.16
CA TRP A 32 4.16 -9.52 30.50
C TRP A 32 5.11 -9.66 29.31
N ASN A 33 5.63 -10.86 29.10
CA ASN A 33 6.56 -11.22 28.02
C ASN A 33 6.01 -12.35 27.17
N LEU A 34 6.22 -12.23 25.86
CA LEU A 34 6.06 -13.32 24.90
C LEU A 34 7.34 -14.18 24.90
N ASP A 35 7.18 -15.50 25.06
CA ASP A 35 8.27 -16.45 25.03
C ASP A 35 8.49 -16.95 23.60
N ALA A 36 9.67 -16.68 23.05
CA ALA A 36 10.00 -17.01 21.68
C ALA A 36 11.30 -17.81 21.57
N TRP A 37 11.28 -18.86 20.75
CA TRP A 37 12.49 -19.46 20.25
C TRP A 37 13.10 -18.61 19.15
N LYS A 38 14.42 -18.45 19.19
CA LYS A 38 15.22 -17.74 18.20
C LYS A 38 16.25 -18.69 17.59
N PHE A 39 16.15 -18.91 16.29
CA PHE A 39 17.07 -19.74 15.51
C PHE A 39 17.94 -18.84 14.62
N MET A 40 19.26 -18.95 14.76
CA MET A 40 20.25 -18.14 14.05
C MET A 40 21.20 -19.03 13.24
N PRO A 41 21.32 -18.89 11.91
CA PRO A 41 22.36 -19.55 11.11
C PRO A 41 23.78 -19.20 11.61
N MET A 42 24.68 -20.18 11.66
CA MET A 42 26.02 -20.06 12.27
C MET A 42 27.08 -19.42 11.36
N ALA A 43 26.83 -19.31 10.06
CA ALA A 43 27.85 -18.93 9.06
C ALA A 43 27.35 -17.90 8.03
N SER A 44 26.28 -17.14 8.34
CA SER A 44 25.67 -16.18 7.43
C SER A 44 25.94 -14.75 7.87
N PRO A 45 26.32 -13.83 6.96
CA PRO A 45 26.54 -12.43 7.32
C PRO A 45 25.22 -11.75 7.70
N THR A 46 25.21 -11.07 8.84
CA THR A 46 24.09 -10.22 9.28
C THR A 46 24.08 -8.88 8.53
N PRO A 47 22.93 -8.20 8.39
CA PRO A 47 21.60 -8.59 8.89
C PRO A 47 20.92 -9.66 8.02
N LEU A 48 20.17 -10.58 8.64
CA LEU A 48 19.48 -11.70 7.97
C LEU A 48 17.98 -11.46 7.83
N PRO A 49 17.33 -11.98 6.76
CA PRO A 49 15.87 -12.03 6.71
C PRO A 49 15.33 -12.85 7.90
N VAL A 50 14.19 -12.43 8.44
CA VAL A 50 13.58 -13.03 9.64
C VAL A 50 12.17 -13.54 9.34
N ILE A 51 11.91 -14.80 9.72
CA ILE A 51 10.58 -15.42 9.65
C ILE A 51 9.98 -15.44 11.06
N ILE A 52 8.82 -14.82 11.23
CA ILE A 52 8.09 -14.76 12.50
C ILE A 52 6.94 -15.77 12.45
N MET A 53 6.96 -16.77 13.33
CA MET A 53 6.09 -17.94 13.34
C MET A 53 5.23 -18.01 14.61
N ALA A 54 3.94 -18.32 14.46
CA ALA A 54 3.05 -18.69 15.57
C ALA A 54 2.08 -19.82 15.17
N HIS A 55 1.51 -20.48 16.18
CA HIS A 55 0.61 -21.63 16.03
C HIS A 55 -0.86 -21.19 16.01
N GLY A 56 -1.73 -21.92 15.32
CA GLY A 56 -3.17 -21.68 15.33
C GLY A 56 -3.89 -22.10 16.63
N ILE A 57 -5.22 -22.03 16.58
CA ILE A 57 -6.16 -22.11 17.71
C ILE A 57 -5.83 -23.20 18.72
N GLY A 58 -5.76 -22.81 20.00
CA GLY A 58 -5.51 -23.69 21.13
C GLY A 58 -4.10 -24.28 21.21
N GLY A 59 -3.22 -23.96 20.26
CA GLY A 59 -1.85 -24.46 20.24
C GLY A 59 -0.79 -23.41 20.53
N ASN A 60 0.45 -23.88 20.69
CA ASN A 60 1.63 -23.08 21.01
C ASN A 60 2.87 -23.63 20.27
N LYS A 61 4.02 -22.96 20.37
CA LYS A 61 5.21 -23.30 19.57
C LYS A 61 5.77 -24.71 19.82
N THR A 62 5.46 -25.32 20.96
CA THR A 62 5.89 -26.70 21.27
C THR A 62 5.10 -27.75 20.47
N MET A 63 3.93 -27.40 19.96
CA MET A 63 3.04 -28.27 19.18
C MET A 63 3.45 -28.28 17.70
N GLY A 64 4.58 -28.93 17.40
CA GLY A 64 4.97 -29.22 16.02
C GLY A 64 5.50 -28.07 15.17
N LEU A 65 5.70 -26.85 15.71
CA LEU A 65 6.34 -25.76 14.93
C LEU A 65 7.85 -25.95 14.76
N LYS A 66 8.52 -26.61 15.72
CA LYS A 66 9.99 -26.71 15.76
C LYS A 66 10.63 -27.23 14.45
N PRO A 67 10.14 -28.30 13.79
CA PRO A 67 10.73 -28.81 12.55
C PRO A 67 10.77 -27.79 11.41
N TYR A 68 9.76 -26.91 11.29
CA TYR A 68 9.76 -25.84 10.29
C TYR A 68 10.81 -24.77 10.63
N ALA A 69 10.94 -24.38 11.90
CA ALA A 69 11.92 -23.39 12.31
C ALA A 69 13.37 -23.87 12.08
N GLU A 70 13.66 -25.14 12.37
CA GLU A 70 14.95 -25.78 12.08
C GLU A 70 15.21 -25.88 10.57
N MET A 71 14.19 -26.19 9.77
CA MET A 71 14.26 -26.22 8.31
C MET A 71 14.59 -24.83 7.73
N PHE A 72 13.86 -23.80 8.13
CA PHE A 72 14.10 -22.41 7.69
C PHE A 72 15.49 -21.91 8.11
N ALA A 73 15.93 -22.24 9.33
CA ALA A 73 17.26 -21.90 9.80
C ALA A 73 18.37 -22.58 8.98
N ASN A 74 18.20 -23.86 8.62
CA ASN A 74 19.10 -24.57 7.70
C ASN A 74 19.11 -23.99 6.27
N MET A 75 18.11 -23.20 5.87
CA MET A 75 18.09 -22.47 4.58
C MET A 75 18.76 -21.10 4.63
N GLY A 76 19.25 -20.67 5.80
CA GLY A 76 19.90 -19.37 6.00
C GLY A 76 18.96 -18.22 6.42
N TYR A 77 17.70 -18.52 6.77
CA TYR A 77 16.82 -17.54 7.40
C TYR A 77 17.06 -17.50 8.91
N SER A 78 16.86 -16.34 9.52
CA SER A 78 16.63 -16.29 10.97
C SER A 78 15.15 -16.56 11.27
N VAL A 79 14.85 -17.17 12.42
CA VAL A 79 13.46 -17.54 12.76
C VAL A 79 13.15 -17.17 14.20
N ILE A 80 12.00 -16.53 14.41
CA ILE A 80 11.39 -16.25 15.71
C ILE A 80 10.05 -17.01 15.79
N GLY A 81 10.02 -18.12 16.54
CA GLY A 81 8.79 -18.87 16.81
C GLY A 81 8.28 -18.58 18.21
N PHE A 82 7.10 -17.98 18.37
CA PHE A 82 6.63 -17.46 19.66
C PHE A 82 5.28 -18.04 20.10
N ASP A 83 5.02 -17.96 21.42
CA ASP A 83 3.70 -18.21 21.99
C ASP A 83 2.97 -16.87 22.17
N PHE A 84 1.68 -16.82 21.84
CA PHE A 84 0.82 -15.68 22.20
C PHE A 84 0.73 -15.52 23.73
N ARG A 85 0.44 -14.31 24.21
CA ARG A 85 0.08 -14.10 25.63
C ARG A 85 -1.06 -15.03 26.04
N HIS A 86 -1.12 -15.42 27.31
CA HIS A 86 -2.02 -16.44 27.85
C HIS A 86 -1.74 -17.90 27.42
N TRP A 87 -0.83 -18.16 26.47
CA TRP A 87 -0.52 -19.50 25.94
C TRP A 87 0.92 -19.94 26.20
N GLY A 88 1.13 -21.26 26.31
CA GLY A 88 2.44 -21.90 26.45
C GLY A 88 3.33 -21.27 27.52
N ALA A 89 4.56 -20.90 27.15
CA ALA A 89 5.54 -20.28 28.05
C ALA A 89 5.49 -18.74 28.10
N SER A 90 4.58 -18.10 27.36
CA SER A 90 4.33 -16.65 27.44
C SER A 90 3.54 -16.30 28.69
N ASP A 91 3.78 -15.10 29.22
CA ASP A 91 3.05 -14.56 30.35
C ASP A 91 1.58 -14.28 29.99
N GLY A 92 0.77 -13.99 31.01
CA GLY A 92 -0.66 -13.68 30.87
C GLY A 92 -1.51 -14.49 31.83
N SER A 93 -2.47 -13.82 32.47
CA SER A 93 -3.47 -14.42 33.36
C SER A 93 -4.83 -13.75 33.10
N PRO A 94 -5.94 -14.49 33.02
CA PRO A 94 -6.06 -15.96 33.13
C PRO A 94 -5.37 -16.73 31.98
N ARG A 95 -5.19 -18.05 32.08
CA ARG A 95 -4.54 -18.86 31.02
C ARG A 95 -5.55 -19.30 29.95
N ASN A 96 -5.05 -19.66 28.77
CA ASN A 96 -5.85 -20.27 27.69
C ASN A 96 -6.98 -19.38 27.17
N ILE A 97 -6.73 -18.07 27.14
CA ILE A 97 -7.60 -17.06 26.55
C ILE A 97 -7.19 -16.84 25.10
N LEU A 98 -8.12 -17.04 24.17
CA LEU A 98 -7.96 -16.57 22.79
C LEU A 98 -8.74 -15.27 22.62
N GLU A 99 -8.01 -14.18 22.44
CA GLU A 99 -8.55 -12.89 21.99
C GLU A 99 -7.87 -12.46 20.70
N ILE A 100 -8.65 -12.32 19.64
CA ILE A 100 -8.17 -12.13 18.26
C ILE A 100 -7.35 -10.84 18.15
N CYS A 101 -7.85 -9.75 18.76
CA CYS A 101 -7.17 -8.46 18.76
C CYS A 101 -5.83 -8.49 19.52
N GLU A 102 -5.73 -9.31 20.57
CA GLU A 102 -4.49 -9.46 21.34
C GLU A 102 -3.45 -10.30 20.60
N GLN A 103 -3.86 -11.39 19.96
CA GLN A 103 -2.96 -12.24 19.17
C GLN A 103 -2.41 -11.49 17.94
N LEU A 104 -3.23 -10.66 17.28
CA LEU A 104 -2.78 -9.72 16.26
C LEU A 104 -1.78 -8.71 16.86
N ALA A 105 -2.06 -8.11 18.02
CA ALA A 105 -1.15 -7.16 18.68
C ALA A 105 0.18 -7.79 19.10
N ASP A 106 0.20 -9.07 19.46
CA ASP A 106 1.42 -9.83 19.78
C ASP A 106 2.29 -10.03 18.53
N TYR A 107 1.72 -10.45 17.40
CA TYR A 107 2.46 -10.50 16.12
C TYR A 107 3.11 -9.16 15.79
N LYS A 108 2.37 -8.04 15.92
CA LYS A 108 2.90 -6.69 15.69
C LYS A 108 4.03 -6.34 16.66
N THR A 109 3.92 -6.78 17.91
CA THR A 109 4.94 -6.59 18.94
C THR A 109 6.23 -7.35 18.60
N VAL A 110 6.12 -8.60 18.14
CA VAL A 110 7.27 -9.40 17.69
C VAL A 110 7.91 -8.80 16.43
N VAL A 111 7.12 -8.34 15.44
CA VAL A 111 7.62 -7.60 14.25
C VAL A 111 8.42 -6.37 14.66
N LYS A 112 7.86 -5.54 15.56
CA LYS A 112 8.51 -4.33 16.07
C LYS A 112 9.80 -4.66 16.81
N TRP A 113 9.81 -5.69 17.66
CA TRP A 113 10.99 -6.14 18.38
C TRP A 113 12.08 -6.64 17.43
N CYS A 114 11.73 -7.44 16.42
CA CYS A 114 12.69 -7.94 15.43
C CYS A 114 13.38 -6.80 14.68
N ARG A 115 12.62 -5.77 14.25
CA ARG A 115 13.18 -4.59 13.57
C ARG A 115 14.16 -3.76 14.42
N GLN A 116 14.19 -3.98 15.72
CA GLN A 116 15.11 -3.31 16.65
C GLN A 116 16.38 -4.13 16.93
N GLN A 117 16.46 -5.39 16.46
CA GLN A 117 17.64 -6.23 16.65
C GLN A 117 18.62 -6.06 15.47
N PRO A 118 19.91 -5.78 15.69
CA PRO A 118 20.89 -5.52 14.63
C PRO A 118 21.19 -6.74 13.73
N GLU A 119 20.88 -7.96 14.19
CA GLU A 119 21.05 -9.19 13.43
C GLU A 119 19.96 -9.46 12.37
N PHE A 120 18.84 -8.73 12.41
CA PHE A 120 17.71 -8.93 11.49
C PHE A 120 17.61 -7.79 10.47
N ASP A 121 17.29 -8.12 9.23
CA ASP A 121 17.06 -7.14 8.16
C ASP A 121 15.66 -6.53 8.36
N PRO A 122 15.55 -5.23 8.73
CA PRO A 122 14.26 -4.63 9.08
C PRO A 122 13.30 -4.50 7.89
N HIS A 123 13.82 -4.70 6.66
CA HIS A 123 13.06 -4.68 5.42
C HIS A 123 12.69 -6.08 4.91
N LYS A 124 13.23 -7.16 5.50
CA LYS A 124 12.94 -8.55 5.13
C LYS A 124 12.32 -9.35 6.27
N VAL A 125 11.21 -8.81 6.78
CA VAL A 125 10.36 -9.46 7.79
C VAL A 125 9.27 -10.28 7.09
N ILE A 126 9.31 -11.59 7.26
CA ILE A 126 8.36 -12.56 6.69
C ILE A 126 7.46 -13.04 7.82
N LEU A 127 6.14 -13.06 7.61
CA LEU A 127 5.22 -13.69 8.56
C LEU A 127 4.91 -15.12 8.14
N TRP A 128 4.81 -16.01 9.12
CA TRP A 128 4.37 -17.38 8.94
C TRP A 128 3.32 -17.70 10.02
N GLY A 129 2.26 -18.36 9.63
CA GLY A 129 1.20 -18.77 10.54
C GLY A 129 0.45 -19.98 10.00
N ALA A 130 0.08 -20.89 10.89
CA ALA A 130 -0.68 -22.08 10.54
C ALA A 130 -2.07 -22.10 11.19
N SER A 131 -3.05 -22.71 10.52
CA SER A 131 -4.45 -22.77 10.95
C SER A 131 -5.01 -21.37 11.23
N PHE A 132 -5.55 -21.13 12.43
CA PHE A 132 -6.01 -19.81 12.86
C PHE A 132 -4.93 -18.71 12.80
N SER A 133 -3.65 -19.05 13.00
CA SER A 133 -2.54 -18.10 12.85
C SER A 133 -2.23 -17.79 11.38
N GLY A 134 -2.62 -18.69 10.47
CA GLY A 134 -2.65 -18.46 9.02
C GLY A 134 -3.64 -17.33 8.66
N ALA A 135 -4.79 -17.27 9.35
CA ALA A 135 -5.72 -16.15 9.27
C ALA A 135 -5.05 -14.84 9.69
N HIS A 136 -4.39 -14.83 10.87
CA HIS A 136 -3.70 -13.65 11.38
C HIS A 136 -2.64 -13.11 10.41
N VAL A 137 -1.76 -13.96 9.87
CA VAL A 137 -0.75 -13.49 8.93
C VAL A 137 -1.34 -13.04 7.60
N THR A 138 -2.50 -13.57 7.19
CA THR A 138 -3.24 -13.11 6.00
C THR A 138 -3.85 -11.72 6.25
N THR A 139 -4.51 -11.50 7.40
CA THR A 139 -4.99 -10.17 7.83
C THR A 139 -3.84 -9.16 7.95
N LEU A 140 -2.69 -9.57 8.51
CA LEU A 140 -1.51 -8.69 8.65
C LEU A 140 -0.78 -8.44 7.31
N ALA A 141 -0.98 -9.28 6.29
CA ALA A 141 -0.55 -9.02 4.91
C ALA A 141 -1.43 -7.96 4.22
N ALA A 142 -2.71 -7.93 4.62
CA ALA A 142 -3.71 -6.98 4.17
C ALA A 142 -3.65 -5.63 4.90
N GLU A 143 -2.97 -5.53 6.05
CA GLU A 143 -2.68 -4.25 6.72
C GLU A 143 -1.72 -3.39 5.88
N VAL A 144 -2.29 -2.69 4.89
CA VAL A 144 -1.60 -1.74 4.01
C VAL A 144 -0.97 -0.61 4.85
N ASN A 145 0.05 0.02 4.26
CA ASN A 145 0.39 1.40 4.57
C ASN A 145 -0.90 2.25 4.73
N PHE A 146 -1.25 2.60 5.98
CA PHE A 146 -2.32 3.54 6.31
C PHE A 146 -1.88 4.97 5.94
N TYR A 147 -1.78 5.17 4.63
CA TYR A 147 -1.33 6.38 3.95
C TYR A 147 -2.06 6.60 2.61
N LEU A 148 -2.68 5.56 2.05
CA LEU A 148 -3.71 5.70 1.02
C LEU A 148 -5.08 5.47 1.66
N PHE A 149 -5.89 6.53 1.72
CA PHE A 149 -7.28 6.56 2.20
C PHE A 149 -7.55 6.21 3.68
N LEU A 150 -7.07 7.06 4.61
CA LEU A 150 -7.90 7.70 5.67
C LEU A 150 -7.00 8.58 6.57
N PRO A 151 -7.44 9.78 6.95
CA PRO A 151 -7.13 10.35 8.25
C PRO A 151 -8.40 10.42 9.09
N THR A 152 -8.31 9.93 10.34
CA THR A 152 -9.34 9.84 11.39
C THR A 152 -10.10 8.51 11.45
N LEU A 153 -9.49 7.58 12.19
CA LEU A 153 -10.14 6.87 13.31
C LEU A 153 -9.08 6.81 14.44
N LEU A 154 -8.67 7.99 14.90
CA LEU A 154 -7.33 8.20 15.48
C LEU A 154 -7.30 9.22 16.65
N THR A 155 -8.43 9.40 17.34
CA THR A 155 -8.53 10.36 18.45
C THR A 155 -9.19 9.81 19.73
N LEU A 156 -9.56 8.51 19.76
CA LEU A 156 -10.06 7.83 20.97
C LEU A 156 -9.31 6.55 21.36
N THR A 157 -8.25 6.16 20.64
CA THR A 157 -7.35 5.05 21.01
C THR A 157 -5.88 5.41 20.81
N ASN A 158 -5.38 6.35 21.62
CA ASN A 158 -3.99 6.82 21.61
C ASN A 158 -2.95 5.78 22.10
N GLN A 159 -3.24 4.49 21.93
CA GLN A 159 -2.39 3.34 22.28
C GLN A 159 -2.35 2.21 21.22
N LEU A 160 -3.19 2.23 20.16
CA LEU A 160 -3.30 1.11 19.21
C LEU A 160 -2.90 1.41 17.75
N ILE A 161 -2.32 2.58 17.49
CA ILE A 161 -1.84 2.96 16.15
C ILE A 161 -0.36 2.57 16.01
N GLN A 162 -0.13 1.33 15.56
CA GLN A 162 1.18 0.96 15.04
C GLN A 162 1.32 1.40 13.58
N LYS A 163 2.49 1.97 13.28
CA LYS A 163 2.98 2.25 11.93
C LYS A 163 2.83 1.01 11.06
N SER A 164 2.56 1.21 9.77
CA SER A 164 2.52 0.16 8.74
C SER A 164 3.52 -0.97 9.00
N LEU A 165 3.01 -2.20 9.01
CA LEU A 165 3.84 -3.36 9.28
C LEU A 165 4.81 -3.66 8.15
N SER A 166 4.58 -3.16 6.93
CA SER A 166 5.49 -3.29 5.77
C SER A 166 6.11 -4.69 5.70
N ILE A 167 5.23 -5.70 5.58
CA ILE A 167 5.62 -7.11 5.56
C ILE A 167 6.25 -7.45 4.20
N TYR A 168 7.36 -8.19 4.23
CA TYR A 168 8.11 -8.54 3.01
C TYR A 168 7.42 -9.65 2.22
N ALA A 169 6.93 -10.68 2.93
CA ALA A 169 6.12 -11.76 2.38
C ALA A 169 5.36 -12.48 3.51
N VAL A 170 4.33 -13.26 3.16
CA VAL A 170 3.57 -14.10 4.09
C VAL A 170 3.54 -15.56 3.63
N ILE A 171 3.54 -16.47 4.60
CA ILE A 171 3.32 -17.90 4.41
C ILE A 171 2.16 -18.32 5.34
N ALA A 172 1.02 -18.66 4.75
CA ALA A 172 -0.20 -19.05 5.44
C ALA A 172 -0.45 -20.55 5.20
N GLN A 173 -0.37 -21.38 6.25
CA GLN A 173 -0.54 -22.83 6.17
C GLN A 173 -1.90 -23.26 6.72
N SER A 174 -2.69 -23.98 5.92
CA SER A 174 -4.08 -24.36 6.19
C SER A 174 -4.90 -23.21 6.81
N PRO A 175 -4.86 -21.98 6.25
CA PRO A 175 -5.37 -20.80 6.94
C PRO A 175 -6.88 -20.83 7.16
N TYR A 176 -7.32 -20.45 8.37
CA TYR A 176 -8.74 -20.23 8.62
C TYR A 176 -9.19 -18.90 7.97
N LEU A 177 -9.81 -18.96 6.80
CA LEU A 177 -10.16 -17.77 6.02
C LEU A 177 -11.59 -17.26 6.25
N GLY A 178 -12.27 -17.76 7.29
CA GLY A 178 -13.66 -17.43 7.65
C GLY A 178 -14.64 -18.59 7.38
N ALA A 179 -14.33 -19.42 6.39
CA ALA A 179 -15.12 -20.61 6.07
C ALA A 179 -14.72 -21.83 6.91
N ALA A 180 -15.67 -22.35 7.69
CA ALA A 180 -15.56 -23.56 8.48
C ALA A 180 -16.83 -24.41 8.32
N ALA A 181 -16.69 -25.73 8.49
CA ALA A 181 -17.80 -26.67 8.41
C ALA A 181 -18.94 -26.27 9.38
N ALA A 182 -20.17 -26.19 8.86
CA ALA A 182 -21.33 -25.89 9.68
C ALA A 182 -21.57 -27.02 10.68
N LEU A 183 -21.50 -26.70 11.99
CA LEU A 183 -21.88 -27.65 13.04
C LEU A 183 -23.35 -28.06 12.85
N PRO A 184 -23.67 -29.36 12.71
CA PRO A 184 -25.04 -29.81 12.57
C PRO A 184 -25.83 -29.46 13.83
N PHE A 185 -27.03 -28.91 13.64
CA PHE A 185 -27.89 -28.50 14.76
C PHE A 185 -28.28 -29.71 15.60
N GLY A 186 -27.95 -29.67 16.90
CA GLY A 186 -28.17 -30.78 17.82
C GLY A 186 -27.73 -30.46 19.24
N TRP A 187 -27.89 -31.41 20.15
CA TRP A 187 -27.64 -31.20 21.58
C TRP A 187 -26.23 -30.73 21.92
N THR A 188 -25.21 -31.14 21.17
CA THR A 188 -23.83 -30.68 21.34
C THR A 188 -23.69 -29.22 20.97
N PHE A 189 -24.28 -28.78 19.85
CA PHE A 189 -24.30 -27.36 19.45
C PHE A 189 -24.99 -26.49 20.52
N VAL A 190 -26.16 -26.91 21.00
CA VAL A 190 -26.90 -26.21 22.07
C VAL A 190 -26.07 -26.11 23.35
N LYS A 191 -25.42 -27.19 23.79
CA LYS A 191 -24.54 -27.17 24.97
C LYS A 191 -23.35 -26.23 24.77
N THR A 192 -22.66 -26.29 23.63
CA THR A 192 -21.53 -25.39 23.33
C THR A 192 -21.98 -23.92 23.36
N PHE A 193 -23.14 -23.60 22.77
CA PHE A 193 -23.72 -22.26 22.81
C PHE A 193 -24.04 -21.78 24.23
N ILE A 194 -24.61 -22.66 25.07
CA ILE A 194 -24.86 -22.36 26.50
C ILE A 194 -23.54 -22.09 27.24
N HIS A 195 -22.50 -22.90 27.02
CA HIS A 195 -21.19 -22.67 27.63
C HIS A 195 -20.58 -21.32 27.21
N GLY A 196 -20.70 -20.92 25.94
CA GLY A 196 -20.29 -19.59 25.48
C GLY A 196 -21.06 -18.47 26.16
N LEU A 197 -22.39 -18.57 26.27
CA LEU A 197 -23.20 -17.57 26.96
C LEU A 197 -22.87 -17.49 28.46
N LEU A 198 -22.61 -18.63 29.12
CA LEU A 198 -22.18 -18.68 30.51
C LEU A 198 -20.81 -18.03 30.73
N ASP A 199 -19.89 -18.10 29.76
CA ASP A 199 -18.59 -17.43 29.80
C ASP A 199 -18.72 -15.90 29.69
N VAL A 200 -19.55 -15.43 28.76
CA VAL A 200 -19.89 -14.01 28.62
C VAL A 200 -20.53 -13.47 29.91
N LEU A 201 -21.49 -14.19 30.48
CA LEU A 201 -22.16 -13.79 31.73
C LEU A 201 -21.21 -13.82 32.93
N GLN A 202 -20.34 -14.83 33.06
CA GLN A 202 -19.33 -14.88 34.13
C GLN A 202 -18.35 -13.72 34.02
N SER A 203 -17.86 -13.43 32.81
CA SER A 203 -16.96 -12.32 32.53
C SER A 203 -17.60 -10.96 32.85
N MET A 204 -18.87 -10.75 32.46
CA MET A 204 -19.64 -9.53 32.80
C MET A 204 -19.85 -9.35 34.31
N LEU A 205 -19.93 -10.44 35.06
CA LEU A 205 -20.08 -10.44 36.52
C LEU A 205 -18.74 -10.43 37.27
N GLY A 206 -17.61 -10.33 36.57
CA GLY A 206 -16.27 -10.28 37.17
C GLY A 206 -15.74 -11.62 37.70
N TYR A 207 -16.37 -12.74 37.33
CA TYR A 207 -15.84 -14.07 37.60
C TYR A 207 -14.73 -14.44 36.60
N GLY A 208 -13.98 -15.49 36.93
CA GLY A 208 -12.99 -16.05 36.00
C GLY A 208 -13.64 -16.69 34.75
N PRO A 209 -12.86 -16.94 33.69
CA PRO A 209 -13.37 -17.47 32.44
C PRO A 209 -13.93 -18.88 32.58
N HIS A 210 -14.97 -19.16 31.80
CA HIS A 210 -15.58 -20.47 31.68
C HIS A 210 -15.04 -21.19 30.43
N TYR A 211 -14.37 -22.33 30.65
CA TYR A 211 -13.65 -23.03 29.58
C TYR A 211 -14.43 -24.20 28.98
N ILE A 212 -14.26 -24.40 27.69
CA ILE A 212 -14.55 -25.66 26.96
C ILE A 212 -13.24 -26.28 26.47
N ASP A 213 -13.30 -27.49 25.92
CA ASP A 213 -12.13 -28.13 25.30
C ASP A 213 -11.81 -27.46 23.95
N VAL A 214 -10.53 -27.38 23.57
CA VAL A 214 -10.12 -26.92 22.23
C VAL A 214 -10.59 -27.96 21.21
N CYS A 215 -10.21 -29.21 21.42
CA CYS A 215 -10.59 -30.34 20.58
C CYS A 215 -11.21 -31.47 21.43
N ALA A 216 -12.19 -32.17 20.89
CA ALA A 216 -12.76 -33.37 21.51
C ALA A 216 -13.30 -34.33 20.44
N PRO A 217 -13.49 -35.63 20.78
CA PRO A 217 -14.20 -36.57 19.92
C PRO A 217 -15.58 -36.07 19.50
N VAL A 218 -16.02 -36.48 18.31
CA VAL A 218 -17.30 -36.08 17.70
C VAL A 218 -18.46 -36.24 18.69
N GLY A 219 -19.30 -35.22 18.79
CA GLY A 219 -20.45 -35.17 19.70
C GLY A 219 -20.16 -34.63 21.11
N LYS A 220 -18.91 -34.36 21.48
CA LYS A 220 -18.57 -33.65 22.73
C LYS A 220 -18.47 -32.14 22.54
N VAL A 221 -18.61 -31.39 23.63
CA VAL A 221 -18.46 -29.92 23.65
C VAL A 221 -16.99 -29.56 23.50
N ALA A 222 -16.63 -29.00 22.35
CA ALA A 222 -15.33 -28.41 22.06
C ALA A 222 -15.47 -27.43 20.88
N VAL A 223 -14.42 -26.66 20.59
CA VAL A 223 -14.35 -25.82 19.38
C VAL A 223 -14.12 -26.70 18.14
N LEU A 224 -13.24 -27.69 18.22
CA LEU A 224 -12.86 -28.61 17.14
C LEU A 224 -13.41 -30.02 17.44
N ASN A 225 -14.59 -30.37 16.91
CA ASN A 225 -15.24 -31.67 17.16
C ASN A 225 -15.79 -32.36 15.89
N THR A 226 -15.27 -32.02 14.70
CA THR A 226 -15.55 -32.75 13.45
C THR A 226 -14.64 -34.00 13.30
N PRO A 227 -15.01 -34.98 12.45
CA PRO A 227 -14.24 -36.22 12.26
C PRO A 227 -12.78 -35.95 11.83
N GLY A 228 -11.85 -36.77 12.33
CA GLY A 228 -10.41 -36.67 12.05
C GLY A 228 -9.63 -35.69 12.95
N ASN A 229 -10.29 -34.67 13.51
CA ASN A 229 -9.60 -33.64 14.29
C ASN A 229 -8.99 -34.14 15.59
N TRP A 230 -9.69 -35.03 16.30
CA TRP A 230 -9.25 -35.48 17.62
C TRP A 230 -7.88 -36.17 17.54
N ASP A 231 -7.71 -37.13 16.62
CA ASP A 231 -6.46 -37.88 16.49
C ASP A 231 -5.33 -36.98 15.95
N GLY A 232 -5.64 -36.10 14.99
CA GLY A 232 -4.71 -35.09 14.49
C GLY A 232 -4.23 -34.11 15.57
N TYR A 233 -5.15 -33.60 16.38
CA TYR A 233 -4.84 -32.73 17.53
C TYR A 233 -4.03 -33.49 18.58
N CYS A 234 -4.38 -34.74 18.92
CA CYS A 234 -3.60 -35.58 19.82
C CYS A 234 -2.13 -35.71 19.36
N ASN A 235 -1.91 -35.90 18.05
CA ASN A 235 -0.57 -36.08 17.50
C ASN A 235 0.29 -34.81 17.65
N ILE A 236 -0.26 -33.62 17.41
CA ILE A 236 0.49 -32.36 17.61
C ILE A 236 0.59 -31.93 19.07
N ALA A 237 -0.38 -32.30 19.92
CA ALA A 237 -0.44 -31.90 21.33
C ALA A 237 0.38 -32.81 22.27
N TRP A 238 0.43 -34.11 21.97
CA TRP A 238 1.04 -35.13 22.84
C TRP A 238 2.09 -36.01 22.13
N GLY A 239 2.24 -35.89 20.80
CA GLY A 239 3.31 -36.55 20.05
C GLY A 239 4.70 -35.90 20.20
N TYR A 240 4.79 -34.71 20.80
CA TYR A 240 6.05 -33.98 21.03
C TYR A 240 6.43 -33.97 22.52
N PRO A 241 7.62 -34.49 22.91
CA PRO A 241 8.05 -34.52 24.31
C PRO A 241 8.17 -33.11 24.93
N GLY A 242 7.53 -32.92 26.08
CA GLY A 242 7.61 -31.67 26.84
C GLY A 242 6.72 -30.53 26.34
N ALA A 243 5.74 -30.81 25.48
CA ALA A 243 4.74 -29.83 25.09
C ALA A 243 3.75 -29.55 26.24
N ASP A 244 3.57 -28.28 26.60
CA ASP A 244 2.55 -27.83 27.56
C ASP A 244 1.24 -27.60 26.80
N THR A 245 0.29 -28.53 26.91
CA THR A 245 -0.88 -28.59 26.02
C THR A 245 -2.20 -28.68 26.77
N PRO A 246 -2.60 -27.60 27.46
CA PRO A 246 -3.92 -27.51 28.06
C PRO A 246 -4.98 -27.51 26.96
N ASN A 247 -5.71 -28.62 26.83
CA ASN A 247 -6.88 -28.74 25.95
C ASN A 247 -8.08 -27.95 26.54
N LYS A 248 -7.93 -26.63 26.65
CA LYS A 248 -8.92 -25.68 27.19
C LYS A 248 -8.86 -24.36 26.44
N ILE A 249 -10.01 -23.71 26.31
CA ILE A 249 -10.16 -22.37 25.72
C ILE A 249 -11.41 -21.69 26.29
N ASN A 250 -11.40 -20.36 26.41
CA ASN A 250 -12.57 -19.57 26.82
C ASN A 250 -13.77 -19.88 25.91
N ALA A 251 -14.93 -20.23 26.47
CA ALA A 251 -16.06 -20.72 25.67
C ALA A 251 -16.71 -19.62 24.82
N SER A 252 -16.57 -18.35 25.21
CA SER A 252 -17.00 -17.16 24.46
C SER A 252 -16.39 -17.06 23.05
N ILE A 253 -15.23 -17.70 22.81
CA ILE A 253 -14.54 -17.70 21.50
C ILE A 253 -15.43 -18.14 20.34
N ILE A 254 -16.43 -19.00 20.59
CA ILE A 254 -17.35 -19.50 19.56
C ILE A 254 -18.18 -18.40 18.89
N PHE A 255 -18.35 -17.25 19.55
CA PHE A 255 -19.07 -16.10 18.99
C PHE A 255 -18.19 -15.26 18.07
N THR A 256 -16.92 -15.06 18.42
CA THR A 256 -16.01 -14.20 17.65
C THR A 256 -15.33 -14.93 16.49
N LEU A 257 -15.13 -16.26 16.59
CA LEU A 257 -14.56 -17.08 15.50
C LEU A 257 -15.31 -16.88 14.17
N ARG A 258 -16.64 -16.97 14.18
CA ARG A 258 -17.47 -16.80 12.97
C ARG A 258 -17.43 -15.39 12.38
N SER A 259 -17.15 -14.39 13.20
CA SER A 259 -17.03 -13.00 12.74
C SER A 259 -15.64 -12.67 12.18
N TYR A 260 -14.66 -13.56 12.34
CA TYR A 260 -13.30 -13.33 11.87
C TYR A 260 -13.04 -13.98 10.51
N GLN A 261 -13.41 -13.25 9.46
CA GLN A 261 -13.22 -13.65 8.07
C GLN A 261 -11.98 -12.99 7.49
N ALA A 262 -10.83 -13.68 7.53
CA ALA A 262 -9.59 -13.13 6.98
C ALA A 262 -9.66 -12.89 5.46
N ARG A 263 -10.50 -13.66 4.72
CA ARG A 263 -10.74 -13.46 3.28
C ARG A 263 -11.29 -12.07 2.93
N ASP A 264 -12.07 -11.46 3.81
CA ASP A 264 -12.72 -10.16 3.55
C ASP A 264 -11.66 -9.06 3.29
N THR A 265 -10.46 -9.23 3.86
CA THR A 265 -9.30 -8.32 3.69
C THR A 265 -8.35 -8.73 2.56
N ALA A 266 -8.54 -9.88 1.90
CA ALA A 266 -7.55 -10.46 0.99
C ALA A 266 -7.25 -9.57 -0.24
N HIS A 267 -8.23 -8.79 -0.71
CA HIS A 267 -8.07 -7.82 -1.79
C HIS A 267 -7.17 -6.61 -1.43
N GLU A 268 -6.93 -6.37 -0.14
CA GLU A 268 -6.03 -5.32 0.35
C GLU A 268 -4.55 -5.77 0.39
N ILE A 269 -4.26 -7.08 0.24
CA ILE A 269 -2.89 -7.61 0.33
C ILE A 269 -1.97 -6.95 -0.72
N ARG A 270 -0.80 -6.48 -0.27
CA ARG A 270 0.23 -5.83 -1.13
C ARG A 270 1.60 -6.53 -1.12
N CYS A 271 1.84 -7.47 -0.22
CA CYS A 271 3.05 -8.31 -0.23
C CYS A 271 2.76 -9.68 -0.85
N PRO A 272 3.76 -10.37 -1.42
CA PRO A 272 3.61 -11.76 -1.85
C PRO A 272 3.15 -12.68 -0.72
N ILE A 273 2.24 -13.59 -1.02
CA ILE A 273 1.67 -14.56 -0.07
C ILE A 273 1.67 -15.97 -0.65
N LEU A 274 2.27 -16.90 0.09
CA LEU A 274 2.19 -18.34 -0.15
C LEU A 274 1.08 -18.92 0.70
N MET A 275 0.02 -19.42 0.08
CA MET A 275 -0.98 -20.24 0.75
C MET A 275 -0.66 -21.73 0.54
N ILE A 276 -0.68 -22.50 1.62
CA ILE A 276 -0.51 -23.96 1.60
C ILE A 276 -1.83 -24.54 2.09
N ASN A 277 -2.56 -25.24 1.22
CA ASN A 277 -3.91 -25.70 1.48
C ASN A 277 -4.02 -27.23 1.41
N MET A 278 -4.96 -27.80 2.17
CA MET A 278 -5.17 -29.25 2.26
C MET A 278 -6.51 -29.60 1.59
N MET A 279 -6.50 -30.52 0.62
CA MET A 279 -7.67 -30.81 -0.23
C MET A 279 -8.81 -31.53 0.50
N GLN A 280 -8.55 -32.15 1.66
CA GLN A 280 -9.56 -32.76 2.50
C GLN A 280 -9.61 -32.12 3.91
N ASP A 281 -9.27 -30.83 4.00
CA ASP A 281 -9.42 -30.06 5.24
C ASP A 281 -10.89 -29.97 5.67
N THR A 282 -11.21 -30.42 6.89
CA THR A 282 -12.57 -30.36 7.46
C THR A 282 -12.77 -29.19 8.43
N LEU A 283 -11.76 -28.31 8.58
CA LEU A 283 -11.74 -27.16 9.47
C LEU A 283 -11.61 -25.83 8.72
N CYS A 284 -10.67 -25.75 7.78
CA CYS A 284 -10.40 -24.58 6.95
C CYS A 284 -10.85 -24.90 5.52
N MET A 285 -12.09 -24.52 5.19
CA MET A 285 -12.78 -24.98 3.98
C MET A 285 -12.18 -24.38 2.69
N ALA A 286 -12.41 -25.07 1.57
CA ALA A 286 -11.82 -24.72 0.27
C ALA A 286 -12.31 -23.38 -0.29
N ASP A 287 -13.61 -23.10 -0.16
CA ASP A 287 -14.24 -21.81 -0.52
C ASP A 287 -13.49 -20.62 0.08
N GLY A 288 -13.01 -20.74 1.32
CA GLY A 288 -12.24 -19.68 1.98
C GLY A 288 -10.95 -19.28 1.27
N TRP A 289 -10.23 -20.23 0.64
CA TRP A 289 -9.03 -19.92 -0.16
C TRP A 289 -9.31 -19.75 -1.64
N GLU A 290 -10.37 -20.34 -2.21
CA GLU A 290 -10.87 -20.03 -3.55
C GLU A 290 -11.32 -18.56 -3.64
N ASP A 291 -12.02 -18.05 -2.61
CA ASP A 291 -12.35 -16.61 -2.47
C ASP A 291 -11.07 -15.73 -2.46
N CYS A 292 -10.01 -16.22 -1.82
CA CYS A 292 -8.72 -15.52 -1.79
C CYS A 292 -7.97 -15.60 -3.13
N GLU A 293 -8.10 -16.68 -3.90
CA GLU A 293 -7.60 -16.75 -5.28
C GLU A 293 -8.28 -15.72 -6.19
N CYS A 294 -9.59 -15.50 -6.01
CA CYS A 294 -10.34 -14.48 -6.73
C CYS A 294 -10.01 -13.04 -6.25
N SER A 295 -9.74 -12.86 -4.96
CA SER A 295 -9.61 -11.54 -4.34
C SER A 295 -8.19 -10.97 -4.31
N ILE A 296 -7.16 -11.80 -4.13
CA ILE A 296 -5.78 -11.33 -3.97
C ILE A 296 -5.25 -10.82 -5.33
N PRO A 297 -4.63 -9.62 -5.39
CA PRO A 297 -4.13 -9.07 -6.65
C PRO A 297 -3.20 -10.04 -7.42
N ALA A 298 -3.45 -10.15 -8.73
CA ALA A 298 -2.78 -11.10 -9.61
C ALA A 298 -1.25 -11.05 -9.48
N GLY A 299 -0.63 -12.23 -9.29
CA GLY A 299 0.82 -12.36 -9.14
C GLY A 299 1.38 -11.96 -7.77
N LEU A 300 0.54 -11.79 -6.74
CA LEU A 300 0.93 -11.78 -5.33
C LEU A 300 0.69 -13.13 -4.65
N LEU A 301 -0.41 -13.83 -4.97
CA LEU A 301 -0.70 -15.15 -4.43
C LEU A 301 0.12 -16.24 -5.14
N THR A 302 0.60 -17.21 -4.37
CA THR A 302 0.98 -18.53 -4.83
C THR A 302 0.25 -19.54 -3.96
N ASN A 303 -0.73 -20.24 -4.51
CA ASN A 303 -1.43 -21.31 -3.82
C ASN A 303 -0.77 -22.66 -4.11
N VAL A 304 -0.64 -23.51 -3.11
CA VAL A 304 -0.12 -24.88 -3.22
C VAL A 304 -1.04 -25.81 -2.44
N THR A 305 -1.73 -26.70 -3.14
CA THR A 305 -2.61 -27.70 -2.55
C THR A 305 -1.88 -29.03 -2.34
N PHE A 306 -2.26 -29.74 -1.28
CA PHE A 306 -1.79 -31.09 -0.96
C PHE A 306 -2.98 -32.00 -0.60
N ASP A 307 -2.88 -33.28 -0.94
CA ASP A 307 -3.77 -34.30 -0.38
C ASP A 307 -3.47 -34.53 1.12
N GLY A 308 -4.54 -34.68 1.90
CA GLY A 308 -4.55 -34.79 3.35
C GLY A 308 -5.64 -33.93 4.01
N GLY A 309 -5.90 -34.20 5.28
CA GLY A 309 -6.73 -33.36 6.15
C GLY A 309 -5.93 -32.28 6.88
N HIS A 310 -6.61 -31.47 7.70
CA HIS A 310 -6.03 -30.29 8.37
C HIS A 310 -4.70 -30.56 9.10
N PHE A 311 -4.64 -31.66 9.85
CA PHE A 311 -3.51 -32.00 10.70
C PHE A 311 -2.38 -32.71 9.96
N ASP A 312 -2.62 -33.28 8.77
CA ASP A 312 -1.57 -33.91 7.94
C ASP A 312 -0.54 -32.88 7.44
N ALA A 313 -0.89 -31.60 7.47
CA ALA A 313 0.06 -30.52 7.26
C ALA A 313 1.25 -30.60 8.25
N TYR A 314 1.01 -31.01 9.50
CA TYR A 314 2.03 -31.10 10.56
C TYR A 314 2.55 -32.53 10.77
N PRO A 315 3.87 -32.76 10.94
CA PRO A 315 5.00 -32.07 10.33
C PRO A 315 5.33 -32.64 8.93
N ALA A 316 4.47 -33.48 8.36
CA ALA A 316 4.76 -34.26 7.15
C ALA A 316 5.12 -33.38 5.94
N LEU A 317 4.57 -32.15 5.88
CA LEU A 317 4.88 -31.20 4.83
C LEU A 317 6.23 -30.48 5.00
N ALA A 318 7.01 -30.62 6.07
CA ALA A 318 8.25 -29.83 6.22
C ALA A 318 9.18 -29.92 4.97
N ALA A 319 9.40 -31.11 4.41
CA ALA A 319 10.19 -31.27 3.19
C ALA A 319 9.50 -30.74 1.90
N SER A 320 8.17 -30.59 1.93
CA SER A 320 7.35 -30.05 0.84
C SER A 320 7.26 -28.53 0.92
N THR A 321 6.96 -27.97 2.09
CA THR A 321 7.09 -26.56 2.45
C THR A 321 8.50 -26.05 2.14
N ALA A 322 9.55 -26.85 2.35
CA ALA A 322 10.91 -26.53 1.89
C ALA A 322 11.00 -26.29 0.37
N LYS A 323 10.36 -27.14 -0.45
CA LYS A 323 10.31 -26.98 -1.90
C LYS A 323 9.41 -25.82 -2.32
N SER A 324 8.28 -25.61 -1.65
CA SER A 324 7.37 -24.48 -1.93
C SER A 324 7.98 -23.14 -1.52
N VAL A 325 8.75 -23.10 -0.43
CA VAL A 325 9.55 -21.93 0.00
C VAL A 325 10.75 -21.74 -0.93
N LEU A 326 11.33 -22.80 -1.48
CA LEU A 326 12.32 -22.69 -2.55
C LEU A 326 11.68 -22.20 -3.86
N ALA A 327 10.44 -22.57 -4.17
CA ALA A 327 9.67 -22.05 -5.32
C ALA A 327 9.32 -20.58 -5.13
N VAL A 328 8.93 -20.18 -3.92
CA VAL A 328 8.78 -18.79 -3.48
C VAL A 328 10.10 -18.03 -3.61
N LYS A 329 11.22 -18.61 -3.16
CA LYS A 329 12.57 -18.07 -3.35
C LYS A 329 12.96 -18.00 -4.83
N LEU A 330 12.49 -18.91 -5.67
CA LEU A 330 12.71 -18.91 -7.12
C LEU A 330 11.86 -17.86 -7.84
N GLN A 331 10.60 -17.63 -7.46
CA GLN A 331 9.77 -16.49 -7.91
C GLN A 331 10.39 -15.16 -7.47
N PHE A 332 10.93 -15.10 -6.25
CA PHE A 332 11.62 -13.91 -5.74
C PHE A 332 13.00 -13.71 -6.37
N GLN A 333 13.71 -14.78 -6.74
CA GLN A 333 14.91 -14.69 -7.58
C GLN A 333 14.54 -14.31 -9.02
N TYR A 334 13.43 -14.79 -9.58
CA TYR A 334 12.93 -14.36 -10.89
C TYR A 334 12.59 -12.87 -10.95
N ARG A 335 12.24 -12.26 -9.80
CA ARG A 335 12.06 -10.81 -9.62
C ARG A 335 13.31 -10.07 -9.12
N ALA A 336 14.45 -10.75 -8.91
CA ALA A 336 15.68 -10.13 -8.36
C ALA A 336 16.97 -10.37 -9.19
N THR A 337 17.07 -11.45 -9.96
CA THR A 337 18.22 -11.84 -10.84
C THR A 337 17.81 -12.93 -11.85
N ASP A 338 18.05 -12.85 -13.16
CA ASP A 338 18.55 -11.74 -13.98
C ASP A 338 17.95 -11.84 -15.43
N PRO A 339 18.61 -12.19 -16.58
CA PRO A 339 18.06 -11.81 -17.89
C PRO A 339 17.88 -12.99 -18.88
N ARG A 340 17.66 -12.64 -20.15
CA ARG A 340 18.04 -13.49 -21.30
C ARG A 340 19.50 -13.96 -21.13
N CYS A 341 19.72 -15.24 -20.78
CA CYS A 341 20.81 -16.13 -21.23
C CYS A 341 21.14 -17.21 -20.19
N LEU A 342 20.75 -18.45 -20.52
CA LEU A 342 21.65 -19.60 -20.31
C LEU A 342 22.89 -19.38 -21.21
N GLY A 343 23.85 -18.61 -20.73
CA GLY A 343 25.09 -18.24 -21.42
C GLY A 343 26.29 -18.46 -20.50
N LYS A 344 26.98 -19.58 -20.68
CA LYS A 344 28.06 -20.08 -19.82
C LYS A 344 29.21 -19.07 -19.60
N VAL A 345 29.70 -19.05 -18.36
CA VAL A 345 31.07 -18.71 -17.91
C VAL A 345 31.51 -17.24 -17.98
N GLY A 346 31.85 -16.69 -16.81
CA GLY A 346 32.64 -15.46 -16.69
C GLY A 346 32.33 -14.61 -15.45
N MET A 347 32.91 -14.94 -14.29
CA MET A 347 32.95 -13.97 -13.18
C MET A 347 33.85 -12.80 -13.56
N ASN A 348 33.29 -11.61 -13.78
CA ASN A 348 34.04 -10.36 -13.75
C ASN A 348 33.17 -9.21 -13.21
N ARG A 349 33.73 -8.45 -12.27
CA ARG A 349 33.09 -7.24 -11.71
C ARG A 349 32.94 -6.17 -12.79
N ALA A 350 31.71 -5.75 -13.05
CA ALA A 350 31.41 -4.46 -13.67
C ALA A 350 30.41 -3.71 -12.79
N MET A 351 30.72 -2.47 -12.41
CA MET A 351 29.79 -1.60 -11.70
C MET A 351 28.66 -1.20 -12.66
N SER A 352 27.39 -1.33 -12.25
CA SER A 352 26.28 -0.90 -13.09
C SER A 352 26.31 0.62 -13.31
N LYS A 353 26.05 1.04 -14.55
CA LYS A 353 26.11 2.45 -14.96
C LYS A 353 24.93 3.22 -14.35
N LEU A 354 25.21 4.38 -13.74
CA LEU A 354 24.17 5.27 -13.21
C LEU A 354 23.26 5.81 -14.33
N HIS A 355 22.00 6.05 -14.00
CA HIS A 355 21.04 6.75 -14.85
C HIS A 355 21.29 8.26 -14.78
N ASP A 356 21.64 8.88 -15.90
CA ASP A 356 21.61 10.34 -16.01
C ASP A 356 20.15 10.81 -16.06
N VAL A 357 19.77 11.68 -15.13
CA VAL A 357 18.40 12.18 -14.98
C VAL A 357 18.40 13.70 -14.98
N LEU A 358 17.60 14.30 -15.86
CA LEU A 358 17.32 15.73 -15.85
C LEU A 358 15.99 15.97 -15.13
N LEU A 359 15.99 16.80 -14.08
CA LEU A 359 14.81 17.18 -13.33
C LEU A 359 14.50 18.66 -13.57
N ILE A 360 13.32 18.96 -14.12
CA ILE A 360 12.90 20.30 -14.53
C ILE A 360 11.83 20.83 -13.58
N GLY A 361 12.09 22.01 -13.01
CA GLY A 361 11.30 22.60 -11.93
C GLY A 361 11.87 22.21 -10.57
N TYR A 362 12.24 23.20 -9.76
CA TYR A 362 12.90 22.99 -8.46
C TYR A 362 12.14 23.62 -7.28
N GLY A 363 10.81 23.53 -7.33
CA GLY A 363 9.93 23.80 -6.19
C GLY A 363 9.86 22.62 -5.22
N GLY A 364 8.80 22.57 -4.40
CA GLY A 364 8.60 21.52 -3.39
C GLY A 364 8.74 20.09 -3.91
N VAL A 365 8.02 19.74 -4.97
CA VAL A 365 8.04 18.39 -5.59
C VAL A 365 9.42 18.08 -6.17
N GLY A 366 9.97 18.98 -6.99
CA GLY A 366 11.25 18.79 -7.65
C GLY A 366 12.44 18.63 -6.71
N ALA A 367 12.51 19.41 -5.64
CA ALA A 367 13.55 19.27 -4.63
C ALA A 367 13.46 17.93 -3.87
N MET A 368 12.24 17.49 -3.55
CA MET A 368 12.00 16.19 -2.88
C MET A 368 12.40 15.03 -3.80
N TYR A 369 11.96 15.00 -5.05
CA TYR A 369 12.34 13.96 -6.00
C TYR A 369 13.82 13.97 -6.36
N SER A 370 14.45 15.15 -6.44
CA SER A 370 15.90 15.27 -6.59
C SER A 370 16.64 14.59 -5.44
N HIS A 371 16.17 14.72 -4.19
CA HIS A 371 16.75 14.00 -3.05
C HIS A 371 16.50 12.50 -3.11
N ILE A 372 15.27 12.06 -3.43
CA ILE A 372 14.91 10.64 -3.56
C ILE A 372 15.80 9.93 -4.59
N LEU A 373 15.92 10.51 -5.80
CA LEU A 373 16.72 9.97 -6.90
C LEU A 373 18.21 9.84 -6.53
N THR A 374 18.79 10.87 -5.89
CA THR A 374 20.17 10.82 -5.40
C THR A 374 20.35 9.81 -4.28
N LYS A 375 19.43 9.77 -3.30
CA LYS A 375 19.46 8.82 -2.17
C LYS A 375 19.38 7.36 -2.64
N GLY A 376 18.63 7.08 -3.71
CA GLY A 376 18.50 5.73 -4.27
C GLY A 376 19.78 5.17 -4.89
N GLY A 377 20.84 5.97 -5.05
CA GLY A 377 22.15 5.50 -5.52
C GLY A 377 22.20 5.01 -6.96
N ARG A 378 21.12 5.19 -7.74
CA ARG A 378 20.99 4.77 -9.14
C ARG A 378 20.93 5.93 -10.13
N ALA A 379 20.68 7.16 -9.67
CA ALA A 379 20.57 8.35 -10.52
C ALA A 379 21.69 9.36 -10.26
N ARG A 380 22.18 9.96 -11.35
CA ARG A 380 22.97 11.17 -11.35
C ARG A 380 22.07 12.32 -11.81
N VAL A 381 21.68 13.18 -10.86
CA VAL A 381 20.63 14.18 -11.07
C VAL A 381 21.22 15.53 -11.49
N THR A 382 20.90 15.97 -12.70
CA THR A 382 20.96 17.39 -13.08
C THR A 382 19.61 18.02 -12.81
N ALA A 383 19.52 19.13 -12.09
CA ALA A 383 18.27 19.82 -11.81
C ALA A 383 18.24 21.25 -12.35
N VAL A 384 17.08 21.67 -12.87
CA VAL A 384 16.86 23.03 -13.38
C VAL A 384 16.01 23.82 -12.40
N ALA A 385 16.64 24.80 -11.75
CA ALA A 385 16.01 25.80 -10.90
C ALA A 385 15.94 27.14 -11.65
N ARG A 386 14.89 27.94 -11.43
CA ARG A 386 14.76 29.28 -12.03
C ARG A 386 14.63 30.35 -10.96
N SER A 387 13.43 30.49 -10.37
CA SER A 387 13.12 31.51 -9.37
C SER A 387 13.85 31.36 -8.01
N ASN A 388 14.48 30.20 -7.78
CA ASN A 388 15.28 29.91 -6.59
C ASN A 388 16.70 29.43 -6.90
N TYR A 389 17.19 29.62 -8.14
CA TYR A 389 18.52 29.14 -8.54
C TYR A 389 19.61 29.65 -7.59
N ASP A 390 19.73 30.97 -7.37
CA ASP A 390 20.82 31.55 -6.57
C ASP A 390 20.83 31.00 -5.14
N ALA A 391 19.67 30.99 -4.48
CA ALA A 391 19.53 30.54 -3.09
C ALA A 391 19.87 29.05 -2.92
N VAL A 392 19.57 28.21 -3.92
CA VAL A 392 19.92 26.78 -3.92
C VAL A 392 21.37 26.55 -4.33
N ASN A 393 21.89 27.34 -5.27
CA ASN A 393 23.28 27.28 -5.71
C ASN A 393 24.24 27.65 -4.56
N GLU A 394 23.89 28.68 -3.78
CA GLU A 394 24.65 29.11 -2.61
C GLU A 394 24.50 28.11 -1.46
N HIS A 395 23.28 27.92 -0.93
CA HIS A 395 23.07 27.21 0.34
C HIS A 395 22.58 25.76 0.22
N GLY A 396 22.13 25.31 -0.96
CA GLY A 396 21.40 24.05 -1.13
C GLY A 396 19.97 24.13 -0.57
N VAL A 397 19.20 23.03 -0.70
CA VAL A 397 17.83 22.93 -0.18
C VAL A 397 17.78 22.26 1.18
N ASP A 398 17.07 22.89 2.11
CA ASP A 398 16.64 22.29 3.37
C ASP A 398 15.33 21.52 3.16
N ILE A 399 15.32 20.23 3.50
CA ILE A 399 14.15 19.35 3.39
C ILE A 399 13.74 18.89 4.78
N GLN A 400 12.53 19.27 5.22
CA GLN A 400 11.92 18.78 6.46
C GLN A 400 10.91 17.68 6.13
N SER A 401 11.18 16.43 6.51
CA SER A 401 10.35 15.28 6.16
C SER A 401 10.22 14.28 7.31
N PRO A 402 9.00 13.91 7.75
CA PRO A 402 8.83 12.83 8.72
C PRO A 402 9.23 11.45 8.16
N LYS A 403 9.15 11.25 6.83
CA LYS A 403 9.55 10.00 6.13
C LYS A 403 11.06 9.92 5.86
N TYR A 404 11.71 11.06 5.63
CA TYR A 404 13.10 11.14 5.14
C TYR A 404 14.08 11.83 6.11
N GLY A 405 13.60 12.29 7.26
CA GLY A 405 14.37 13.08 8.22
C GLY A 405 14.48 14.56 7.83
N THR A 406 15.30 15.29 8.58
CA THR A 406 15.68 16.66 8.24
C THR A 406 17.01 16.64 7.49
N ILE A 407 17.00 17.03 6.22
CA ILE A 407 18.19 17.19 5.40
C ILE A 407 18.51 18.68 5.29
N LYS A 408 19.78 19.06 5.45
CA LYS A 408 20.26 20.44 5.38
C LYS A 408 21.15 20.65 4.15
N GLY A 409 20.95 21.77 3.45
CA GLY A 409 21.80 22.19 2.34
C GLY A 409 21.99 21.17 1.20
N PHE A 410 20.98 20.35 0.91
CA PHE A 410 21.05 19.33 -0.15
C PHE A 410 21.29 19.98 -1.52
N LYS A 411 22.25 19.45 -2.28
CA LYS A 411 22.49 19.84 -3.68
C LYS A 411 22.41 18.63 -4.61
N PRO A 412 21.83 18.77 -5.81
CA PRO A 412 21.88 17.75 -6.86
C PRO A 412 23.33 17.59 -7.37
N HIS A 413 23.59 16.58 -8.22
CA HIS A 413 24.91 16.41 -8.83
C HIS A 413 25.30 17.62 -9.70
N ARG A 414 24.33 18.19 -10.42
CA ARG A 414 24.48 19.45 -11.17
C ARG A 414 23.20 20.29 -10.99
N LEU A 415 23.36 21.59 -10.78
CA LEU A 415 22.27 22.56 -10.74
C LEU A 415 22.44 23.54 -11.91
N CYS A 416 21.38 23.77 -12.69
CA CYS A 416 21.39 24.68 -13.83
C CYS A 416 20.28 25.76 -13.68
N PRO A 417 20.51 27.00 -14.16
CA PRO A 417 19.50 28.05 -14.21
C PRO A 417 18.50 27.88 -15.38
N SER A 418 18.82 27.04 -16.37
CA SER A 418 18.00 26.82 -17.55
C SER A 418 18.10 25.39 -18.11
N VAL A 419 17.09 24.99 -18.89
CA VAL A 419 17.09 23.71 -19.63
C VAL A 419 18.12 23.73 -20.76
N ALA A 420 18.38 24.88 -21.38
CA ALA A 420 19.40 25.02 -22.42
C ALA A 420 20.81 24.74 -21.88
N GLU A 421 21.13 25.23 -20.68
CA GLU A 421 22.41 24.93 -20.04
C GLU A 421 22.51 23.46 -19.61
N ALA A 422 21.43 22.87 -19.09
CA ALA A 422 21.38 21.44 -18.77
C ALA A 422 21.52 20.55 -20.02
N ALA A 423 20.92 20.95 -21.15
CA ALA A 423 21.05 20.27 -22.44
C ALA A 423 22.46 20.41 -23.04
N ASN A 424 23.24 21.41 -22.63
CA ASN A 424 24.68 21.46 -22.88
C ASN A 424 25.39 20.46 -21.94
N THR A 425 25.51 19.22 -22.41
CA THR A 425 26.10 18.09 -21.72
C THR A 425 26.72 17.13 -22.73
N ASP A 426 27.71 16.34 -22.29
CA ASP A 426 28.34 15.29 -23.10
C ASP A 426 27.77 13.89 -22.81
N THR A 427 26.85 13.77 -21.84
CA THR A 427 26.17 12.52 -21.52
C THR A 427 24.66 12.62 -21.78
N PRO A 428 24.05 11.68 -22.52
CA PRO A 428 22.62 11.69 -22.78
C PRO A 428 21.84 11.47 -21.49
N TYR A 429 20.74 12.20 -21.30
CA TYR A 429 19.78 11.88 -20.26
C TYR A 429 19.02 10.59 -20.59
N SER A 430 18.87 9.71 -19.60
CA SER A 430 17.98 8.54 -19.67
C SER A 430 16.52 8.94 -19.44
N HIS A 431 16.31 9.87 -18.50
CA HIS A 431 15.00 10.36 -18.09
C HIS A 431 15.00 11.88 -17.98
N VAL A 432 13.88 12.51 -18.36
CA VAL A 432 13.60 13.92 -18.14
C VAL A 432 12.31 14.02 -17.33
N ILE A 433 12.40 14.46 -16.08
CA ILE A 433 11.30 14.50 -15.12
C ILE A 433 10.83 15.94 -14.95
N ILE A 434 9.58 16.21 -15.33
CA ILE A 434 8.97 17.54 -15.29
C ILE A 434 8.10 17.63 -14.03
N THR A 435 8.45 18.56 -13.13
CA THR A 435 7.73 18.83 -11.87
C THR A 435 7.24 20.29 -11.76
N THR A 436 7.29 21.05 -12.86
CA THR A 436 6.67 22.37 -12.99
C THR A 436 5.14 22.26 -13.00
N LYS A 437 4.44 23.34 -12.64
CA LYS A 437 2.99 23.46 -12.86
C LYS A 437 2.68 23.42 -14.35
N ALA A 438 1.58 22.78 -14.72
CA ALA A 438 1.15 22.73 -16.12
C ALA A 438 0.33 24.00 -16.45
N LEU A 439 1.00 24.96 -17.09
CA LEU A 439 0.49 26.30 -17.36
C LEU A 439 0.62 26.63 -18.86
N PRO A 440 -0.19 26.02 -19.75
CA PRO A 440 -0.02 26.14 -21.21
C PRO A 440 -0.14 27.59 -21.71
N GLU A 441 -0.93 28.43 -21.03
CA GLU A 441 -1.05 29.87 -21.33
C GLU A 441 0.23 30.67 -21.03
N VAL A 442 1.11 30.14 -20.18
CA VAL A 442 2.34 30.81 -19.71
C VAL A 442 3.57 30.27 -20.44
N SER A 443 3.71 28.95 -20.51
CA SER A 443 4.75 28.25 -21.26
C SER A 443 4.33 26.77 -21.43
N PRO A 444 4.06 26.31 -22.66
CA PRO A 444 3.79 24.91 -22.95
C PRO A 444 4.96 23.99 -22.55
N THR A 445 4.66 22.72 -22.28
CA THR A 445 5.69 21.77 -21.82
C THR A 445 6.70 21.48 -22.93
N SER A 446 6.32 21.46 -24.22
CA SER A 446 7.28 21.34 -25.33
C SER A 446 8.25 22.52 -25.41
N GLU A 447 7.77 23.76 -25.19
CA GLU A 447 8.60 24.97 -25.17
C GLU A 447 9.63 24.90 -24.03
N LEU A 448 9.17 24.47 -22.84
CA LEU A 448 10.03 24.27 -21.68
C LEU A 448 11.16 23.26 -21.95
N VAL A 449 10.90 22.20 -22.72
CA VAL A 449 11.90 21.17 -23.07
C VAL A 449 12.52 21.35 -24.46
N ALA A 450 12.22 22.44 -25.18
CA ALA A 450 12.65 22.66 -26.57
C ALA A 450 14.16 22.48 -26.82
N PRO A 451 15.09 22.82 -25.90
CA PRO A 451 16.51 22.51 -26.09
C PRO A 451 16.81 21.02 -26.31
N LEU A 452 16.03 20.11 -25.71
CA LEU A 452 16.16 18.65 -25.83
C LEU A 452 15.50 18.10 -27.11
N LEU A 453 14.52 18.83 -27.65
CA LEU A 453 13.87 18.54 -28.93
C LEU A 453 14.65 19.11 -30.13
N SER A 454 15.56 20.06 -29.87
CA SER A 454 16.35 20.75 -30.89
C SER A 454 17.30 19.82 -31.64
N ALA A 455 17.55 20.11 -32.93
CA ALA A 455 18.49 19.32 -33.75
C ALA A 455 19.90 19.18 -33.11
N PRO A 456 20.50 20.21 -32.48
CA PRO A 456 21.78 20.05 -31.77
C PRO A 456 21.80 19.00 -30.65
N TYR A 457 20.67 18.73 -29.99
CA TYR A 457 20.58 17.66 -28.99
C TYR A 457 20.14 16.33 -29.62
N ALA A 458 19.06 16.35 -30.42
CA ALA A 458 18.46 15.16 -31.01
C ALA A 458 19.35 14.42 -32.04
N THR A 459 20.34 15.10 -32.63
CA THR A 459 21.35 14.45 -33.50
C THR A 459 22.52 13.85 -32.72
N ARG A 460 22.82 14.35 -31.52
CA ARG A 460 23.88 13.82 -30.64
C ARG A 460 23.41 12.63 -29.80
N PHE A 461 22.14 12.66 -29.38
CA PHE A 461 21.62 11.76 -28.35
C PHE A 461 20.23 11.21 -28.69
N PRO A 462 19.93 9.95 -28.32
CA PRO A 462 18.56 9.43 -28.41
C PRO A 462 17.62 10.23 -27.50
N GLN A 463 16.35 10.33 -27.89
CA GLN A 463 15.36 10.98 -27.05
C GLN A 463 15.17 10.21 -25.72
N PRO A 464 15.14 10.92 -24.57
CA PRO A 464 14.97 10.31 -23.25
C PRO A 464 13.54 9.77 -23.05
N THR A 465 13.32 9.08 -21.94
CA THR A 465 11.95 8.89 -21.42
C THR A 465 11.52 10.18 -20.72
N TYR A 466 10.46 10.82 -21.21
CA TYR A 466 9.88 12.00 -20.59
C TYR A 466 8.88 11.56 -19.52
N VAL A 467 8.91 12.21 -18.35
CA VAL A 467 8.07 11.86 -17.20
C VAL A 467 7.36 13.12 -16.69
N LEU A 468 6.03 13.16 -16.81
CA LEU A 468 5.21 14.30 -16.36
C LEU A 468 4.62 14.04 -14.98
N VAL A 469 5.15 14.73 -13.97
CA VAL A 469 4.67 14.70 -12.56
C VAL A 469 3.75 15.90 -12.28
N GLN A 470 3.07 16.39 -13.32
CA GLN A 470 2.23 17.60 -13.30
C GLN A 470 0.78 17.24 -12.95
N ASN A 471 0.09 18.11 -12.21
CA ASN A 471 -1.34 17.94 -11.90
C ASN A 471 -2.22 18.23 -13.13
N GLY A 472 -3.49 17.84 -13.02
CA GLY A 472 -4.49 18.01 -14.07
C GLY A 472 -4.42 16.94 -15.16
N LEU A 473 -5.27 17.11 -16.16
CA LEU A 473 -5.50 16.22 -17.29
C LEU A 473 -5.01 16.89 -18.58
N GLY A 474 -4.68 16.08 -19.60
CA GLY A 474 -4.33 16.57 -20.93
C GLY A 474 -2.96 17.26 -21.04
N VAL A 475 -2.21 17.36 -19.94
CA VAL A 475 -0.85 17.95 -19.86
C VAL A 475 0.15 17.26 -20.79
N GLU A 476 -0.17 16.03 -21.20
CA GLU A 476 0.61 15.17 -22.07
C GLU A 476 0.42 15.50 -23.56
N ARG A 477 -0.76 16.01 -23.96
CA ARG A 477 -1.21 16.10 -25.38
C ARG A 477 -0.19 16.86 -26.25
N GLU A 478 0.30 17.98 -25.74
CA GLU A 478 1.13 18.95 -26.45
C GLU A 478 2.57 18.43 -26.63
N LEU A 479 3.22 17.98 -25.55
CA LEU A 479 4.54 17.36 -25.63
C LEU A 479 4.54 16.07 -26.46
N TYR A 480 3.48 15.27 -26.39
CA TYR A 480 3.34 14.06 -27.23
C TYR A 480 3.35 14.41 -28.71
N ALA A 481 2.59 15.44 -29.13
CA ALA A 481 2.56 15.89 -30.52
C ALA A 481 3.94 16.39 -30.99
N ALA A 482 4.63 17.19 -30.16
CA ALA A 482 5.98 17.66 -30.48
C ALA A 482 6.99 16.51 -30.62
N LEU A 483 6.93 15.49 -29.77
CA LEU A 483 7.77 14.30 -29.86
C LEU A 483 7.44 13.43 -31.08
N LYS A 484 6.16 13.31 -31.46
CA LYS A 484 5.75 12.53 -32.64
C LYS A 484 6.12 13.23 -33.95
N GLU A 485 6.10 14.56 -34.00
CA GLU A 485 6.62 15.31 -35.16
C GLU A 485 8.15 15.21 -35.28
N LEU A 486 8.88 15.17 -34.16
CA LEU A 486 10.34 14.96 -34.13
C LEU A 486 10.73 13.56 -34.64
N LYS A 487 9.91 12.54 -34.38
CA LYS A 487 10.09 11.16 -34.85
C LYS A 487 8.75 10.52 -35.23
N LYS A 488 8.41 10.56 -36.53
CA LYS A 488 7.10 10.09 -37.01
C LYS A 488 6.92 8.57 -36.90
N ASP A 489 8.00 7.81 -37.06
CA ASP A 489 7.98 6.34 -37.07
C ASP A 489 8.13 5.68 -35.68
N GLU A 490 8.42 6.46 -34.63
CA GLU A 490 8.53 5.97 -33.24
C GLU A 490 7.39 6.55 -32.40
N ASP A 491 6.88 5.80 -31.41
CA ASP A 491 5.94 6.37 -30.44
C ASP A 491 6.69 7.04 -29.28
N PRO A 492 6.27 8.26 -28.85
CA PRO A 492 6.89 8.98 -27.75
C PRO A 492 6.94 8.17 -26.44
N LYS A 493 8.14 8.04 -25.87
CA LYS A 493 8.35 7.48 -24.52
C LYS A 493 7.91 8.49 -23.44
N LEU A 494 6.60 8.67 -23.32
CA LEU A 494 5.98 9.64 -22.41
C LEU A 494 5.27 8.91 -21.25
N VAL A 495 5.93 8.89 -20.09
CA VAL A 495 5.33 8.49 -18.82
C VAL A 495 4.59 9.70 -18.24
N THR A 496 3.39 9.49 -17.71
CA THR A 496 2.70 10.50 -16.89
C THR A 496 2.40 9.90 -15.53
N CYS A 497 2.14 10.76 -14.54
CA CYS A 497 2.05 10.34 -13.15
C CYS A 497 0.83 10.92 -12.42
N SER A 498 0.34 10.17 -11.43
CA SER A 498 -0.58 10.66 -10.41
C SER A 498 0.15 10.63 -9.07
N LEU A 499 0.65 11.80 -8.66
CA LEU A 499 1.40 11.99 -7.42
C LEU A 499 0.48 12.31 -6.24
N TYR A 500 0.60 11.54 -5.15
CA TYR A 500 0.07 11.90 -3.84
C TYR A 500 1.24 12.24 -2.92
N LEU A 501 1.52 13.54 -2.78
CA LEU A 501 2.63 14.10 -2.00
C LEU A 501 2.27 15.54 -1.61
N MET A 502 2.11 15.83 -0.32
CA MET A 502 1.90 17.21 0.13
C MET A 502 3.24 17.85 0.46
N MET A 503 3.65 18.78 -0.40
CA MET A 503 4.85 19.61 -0.23
C MET A 503 4.46 21.07 -0.08
N ARG A 504 4.99 21.73 0.96
CA ARG A 504 4.97 23.19 1.08
C ARG A 504 6.39 23.71 0.92
N GLN A 505 6.60 24.61 -0.04
CA GLN A 505 7.81 25.42 -0.06
C GLN A 505 7.65 26.53 0.99
N ILE A 506 8.54 26.54 1.99
CA ILE A 506 8.48 27.45 3.14
C ILE A 506 9.50 28.59 3.06
N ALA A 507 10.55 28.44 2.25
CA ALA A 507 11.45 29.52 1.83
C ALA A 507 11.98 29.25 0.41
N LYS A 508 12.73 30.19 -0.20
CA LYS A 508 13.34 29.99 -1.53
C LYS A 508 14.14 28.68 -1.62
N ASN A 509 14.85 28.32 -0.55
CA ASN A 509 15.66 27.12 -0.44
C ASN A 509 15.17 26.13 0.64
N ALA A 510 13.91 26.18 1.09
CA ALA A 510 13.42 25.26 2.13
C ALA A 510 12.03 24.70 1.84
N VAL A 511 11.86 23.40 2.06
CA VAL A 511 10.63 22.65 1.77
C VAL A 511 10.22 21.76 2.95
N LYS A 512 8.92 21.59 3.16
CA LYS A 512 8.32 20.74 4.18
C LYS A 512 7.39 19.70 3.54
N HIS A 513 7.52 18.45 3.98
CA HIS A 513 6.82 17.26 3.48
C HIS A 513 5.90 16.67 4.57
N SER A 514 4.73 16.12 4.19
CA SER A 514 3.74 15.58 5.14
C SER A 514 3.86 14.07 5.44
N ALA A 515 4.91 13.40 4.94
CA ALA A 515 5.21 11.96 5.04
C ALA A 515 4.62 11.04 3.95
N LEU A 516 3.49 11.38 3.33
CA LEU A 516 2.93 10.62 2.21
C LEU A 516 3.74 10.85 0.92
N ASP A 517 4.25 9.78 0.32
CA ASP A 517 4.95 9.82 -0.98
C ASP A 517 4.70 8.50 -1.73
N THR A 518 3.61 8.51 -2.49
CA THR A 518 3.17 7.45 -3.41
C THR A 518 2.96 8.05 -4.80
N LEU A 519 3.50 7.39 -5.82
CA LEU A 519 3.51 7.83 -7.22
C LEU A 519 2.90 6.73 -8.11
N SER A 520 1.69 6.94 -8.61
CA SER A 520 1.18 6.09 -9.70
C SER A 520 1.80 6.52 -11.02
N ILE A 521 2.30 5.58 -11.82
CA ILE A 521 2.91 5.83 -13.13
C ILE A 521 2.29 4.95 -14.21
N GLY A 522 2.18 5.48 -15.43
CA GLY A 522 1.83 4.70 -16.61
C GLY A 522 2.20 5.44 -17.89
N MET A 523 2.16 4.73 -19.01
CA MET A 523 2.39 5.34 -20.32
C MET A 523 1.19 6.20 -20.71
N TYR A 524 1.46 7.40 -21.22
CA TYR A 524 0.42 8.19 -21.86
C TYR A 524 0.14 7.64 -23.26
N ARG A 525 -1.15 7.46 -23.57
CA ARG A 525 -1.63 7.07 -24.91
C ARG A 525 -2.70 8.08 -25.36
N PRO A 526 -2.67 8.60 -26.60
CA PRO A 526 -3.74 9.47 -27.10
C PRO A 526 -5.13 8.80 -27.05
N THR A 527 -5.17 7.48 -27.28
CA THR A 527 -6.35 6.63 -27.15
C THR A 527 -6.57 6.22 -25.70
N ARG A 528 -7.77 6.45 -25.18
CA ARG A 528 -8.24 5.99 -23.85
C ARG A 528 -8.72 4.53 -23.95
N ASN A 529 -8.93 3.88 -22.81
CA ASN A 529 -9.44 2.50 -22.65
C ASN A 529 -8.50 1.38 -23.11
N ILE A 530 -7.18 1.63 -23.16
CA ILE A 530 -6.17 0.58 -23.28
C ILE A 530 -5.77 0.15 -21.86
N THR A 531 -6.30 -0.99 -21.42
CA THR A 531 -6.23 -1.48 -20.03
C THR A 531 -5.16 -2.55 -19.79
N ARG A 532 -4.19 -2.68 -20.72
CA ARG A 532 -2.93 -3.41 -20.51
C ARG A 532 -1.73 -2.57 -20.97
N ASN A 533 -0.58 -2.80 -20.35
CA ASN A 533 0.71 -2.36 -20.89
C ASN A 533 1.24 -3.44 -21.85
N SER A 534 1.78 -3.03 -23.01
CA SER A 534 2.62 -3.91 -23.81
C SER A 534 3.94 -4.22 -23.06
N PRO A 535 4.65 -5.32 -23.41
CA PRO A 535 5.90 -5.66 -22.74
C PRO A 535 6.96 -4.55 -22.79
N HIS A 536 7.00 -3.76 -23.88
CA HIS A 536 7.95 -2.66 -24.01
C HIS A 536 7.59 -1.44 -23.15
N GLU A 537 6.29 -1.10 -23.07
CA GLU A 537 5.82 -0.06 -22.17
C GLU A 537 6.04 -0.43 -20.70
N GLN A 538 5.82 -1.70 -20.35
CA GLN A 538 6.10 -2.24 -19.03
C GLN A 538 7.59 -2.15 -18.70
N GLU A 539 8.50 -2.49 -19.63
CA GLU A 539 9.95 -2.31 -19.47
C GLU A 539 10.32 -0.84 -19.20
N ILE A 540 9.72 0.12 -19.92
CA ILE A 540 9.96 1.57 -19.70
C ILE A 540 9.52 1.99 -18.29
N LEU A 541 8.33 1.55 -17.84
CA LEU A 541 7.78 1.90 -16.54
C LEU A 541 8.56 1.26 -15.40
N GLU A 542 8.97 -0.01 -15.54
CA GLU A 542 9.81 -0.71 -14.58
C GLU A 542 11.21 -0.11 -14.50
N ASN A 543 11.79 0.31 -15.64
CA ASN A 543 13.06 1.01 -15.67
C ASN A 543 12.99 2.29 -14.82
N PHE A 544 11.98 3.14 -15.05
CA PHE A 544 11.79 4.38 -14.29
C PHE A 544 11.51 4.12 -12.81
N ALA A 545 10.63 3.16 -12.48
CA ALA A 545 10.35 2.74 -11.11
C ALA A 545 11.63 2.29 -10.39
N SER A 546 12.51 1.55 -11.08
CA SER A 546 13.77 1.05 -10.53
C SER A 546 14.74 2.16 -10.11
N VAL A 547 14.60 3.38 -10.65
CA VAL A 547 15.41 4.55 -10.28
C VAL A 547 14.86 5.24 -9.02
N LEU A 548 13.53 5.20 -8.81
CA LEU A 548 12.84 5.86 -7.70
C LEU A 548 12.74 5.01 -6.42
N SER A 549 12.33 3.74 -6.55
CA SER A 549 12.00 2.90 -5.39
C SER A 549 13.14 2.77 -4.36
N PRO A 550 14.44 2.65 -4.74
CA PRO A 550 15.54 2.64 -3.77
C PRO A 550 15.70 3.94 -2.96
N GLY A 551 15.18 5.07 -3.44
CA GLY A 551 15.13 6.33 -2.69
C GLY A 551 14.07 6.33 -1.59
N GLY A 552 13.05 5.47 -1.73
CA GLY A 552 11.96 5.26 -0.77
C GLY A 552 10.56 5.62 -1.27
N THR A 553 10.39 6.09 -2.51
CA THR A 553 9.07 6.32 -3.11
C THR A 553 8.35 5.00 -3.36
N GLU A 554 7.07 4.95 -2.99
CA GLU A 554 6.19 3.84 -3.36
C GLU A 554 5.67 4.09 -4.77
N VAL A 555 6.11 3.28 -5.74
CA VAL A 555 5.74 3.42 -7.16
C VAL A 555 4.70 2.37 -7.51
N VAL A 556 3.54 2.82 -8.01
CA VAL A 556 2.45 1.95 -8.48
C VAL A 556 2.37 2.04 -9.99
N ILE A 557 2.77 0.98 -10.70
CA ILE A 557 2.60 0.89 -12.15
C ILE A 557 1.14 0.56 -12.44
N VAL A 558 0.49 1.34 -13.31
CA VAL A 558 -0.92 1.14 -13.71
C VAL A 558 -1.03 0.98 -15.23
N PRO A 559 -2.00 0.20 -15.73
CA PRO A 559 -2.19 0.01 -17.17
C PRO A 559 -2.78 1.23 -17.86
N GLU A 560 -3.68 1.97 -17.21
CA GLU A 560 -4.28 3.20 -17.73
C GLU A 560 -4.16 4.35 -16.71
N ILE A 561 -3.09 5.13 -16.84
CA ILE A 561 -2.81 6.25 -15.93
C ILE A 561 -3.79 7.41 -16.08
N GLN A 562 -4.37 7.62 -17.27
CA GLN A 562 -5.37 8.69 -17.48
C GLN A 562 -6.62 8.50 -16.61
N ARG A 563 -7.04 7.25 -16.37
CA ARG A 563 -8.14 6.91 -15.44
C ARG A 563 -7.80 7.33 -14.01
N ILE A 564 -6.61 6.97 -13.53
CA ILE A 564 -6.13 7.32 -12.18
C ILE A 564 -5.99 8.85 -12.02
N LYS A 565 -5.50 9.55 -13.05
CA LYS A 565 -5.44 11.01 -13.05
C LYS A 565 -6.84 11.63 -13.06
N PHE A 566 -7.80 11.08 -13.81
CA PHE A 566 -9.19 11.55 -13.83
C PHE A 566 -9.83 11.42 -12.45
N THR A 567 -9.75 10.23 -11.82
CA THR A 567 -10.25 9.98 -10.45
C THR A 567 -9.66 10.95 -9.43
N LYS A 568 -8.34 11.22 -9.48
CA LYS A 568 -7.70 12.26 -8.64
C LYS A 568 -8.24 13.67 -8.96
N ASN A 569 -8.53 13.96 -10.23
CA ASN A 569 -8.96 15.27 -10.67
C ASN A 569 -10.44 15.58 -10.37
N VAL A 570 -11.28 14.59 -10.08
CA VAL A 570 -12.69 14.79 -9.66
C VAL A 570 -12.79 15.77 -8.47
N TRP A 571 -11.98 15.57 -7.43
CA TRP A 571 -11.89 16.48 -6.28
C TRP A 571 -11.46 17.90 -6.71
N ASN A 572 -10.40 17.99 -7.53
CA ASN A 572 -9.80 19.28 -7.89
C ASN A 572 -10.67 20.11 -8.84
N SER A 573 -11.39 19.48 -9.77
CA SER A 573 -12.21 20.17 -10.77
C SER A 573 -13.46 20.83 -10.18
N VAL A 574 -13.96 20.34 -9.05
CA VAL A 574 -15.09 20.92 -8.32
C VAL A 574 -14.62 21.81 -7.16
N MET A 575 -13.81 21.29 -6.23
CA MET A 575 -13.43 22.04 -5.03
C MET A 575 -12.40 23.13 -5.31
N GLY A 576 -11.53 22.94 -6.31
CA GLY A 576 -10.56 23.94 -6.74
C GLY A 576 -11.20 25.29 -7.11
N PRO A 577 -12.08 25.36 -8.14
CA PRO A 577 -12.75 26.61 -8.50
C PRO A 577 -13.65 27.14 -7.38
N MET A 578 -14.36 26.27 -6.64
CA MET A 578 -15.19 26.72 -5.49
C MET A 578 -14.36 27.49 -4.46
N THR A 579 -13.18 27.00 -4.08
CA THR A 579 -12.32 27.68 -3.10
C THR A 579 -11.72 28.98 -3.64
N VAL A 580 -11.39 29.07 -4.94
CA VAL A 580 -10.89 30.31 -5.57
C VAL A 580 -11.97 31.38 -5.70
N LEU A 581 -13.17 31.00 -6.17
CA LEU A 581 -14.28 31.93 -6.41
C LEU A 581 -14.84 32.49 -5.10
N THR A 582 -14.88 31.68 -4.03
CA THR A 582 -15.29 32.12 -2.68
C THR A 582 -14.16 32.78 -1.89
N ARG A 583 -12.90 32.54 -2.26
CA ARG A 583 -11.69 32.86 -1.47
C ARG A 583 -11.68 32.25 -0.06
N MET A 584 -12.29 31.08 0.09
CA MET A 584 -12.36 30.35 1.35
C MET A 584 -11.76 28.95 1.20
N GLY A 585 -11.10 28.45 2.26
CA GLY A 585 -10.72 27.03 2.35
C GLY A 585 -11.96 26.13 2.41
N ALA A 586 -11.80 24.85 2.05
CA ALA A 586 -12.93 23.91 1.94
C ALA A 586 -13.74 23.78 3.24
N ARG A 587 -13.11 23.92 4.42
CA ARG A 587 -13.78 23.90 5.73
C ARG A 587 -14.91 24.94 5.82
N GLY A 588 -14.69 26.15 5.29
CA GLY A 588 -15.65 27.25 5.36
C GLY A 588 -16.95 27.03 4.58
N ILE A 589 -17.05 25.94 3.80
CA ILE A 589 -18.29 25.50 3.18
C ILE A 589 -19.07 24.59 4.15
N PHE A 590 -18.40 23.70 4.88
CA PHE A 590 -19.04 22.63 5.65
C PHE A 590 -19.14 22.91 7.16
N ALA A 591 -18.37 23.85 7.70
CA ALA A 591 -18.35 24.20 9.12
C ALA A 591 -18.33 25.72 9.36
N SER A 592 -19.11 26.17 10.35
CA SER A 592 -19.06 27.55 10.85
C SER A 592 -17.65 27.89 11.37
N PRO A 593 -17.18 29.16 11.29
CA PRO A 593 -15.95 29.60 11.95
C PRO A 593 -15.90 29.26 13.46
N ASP A 594 -17.05 29.23 14.13
CA ASP A 594 -17.16 28.88 15.56
C ASP A 594 -17.06 27.36 15.82
N ASN A 595 -17.13 26.53 14.78
CA ASN A 595 -17.01 25.09 14.92
C ASN A 595 -15.53 24.68 15.02
N THR A 596 -15.06 24.55 16.27
CA THR A 596 -13.73 24.04 16.61
C THR A 596 -13.67 22.50 16.74
N ASP A 597 -14.72 21.78 16.36
CA ASP A 597 -14.67 20.32 16.31
C ASP A 597 -14.04 19.83 14.99
N HIS A 598 -13.03 18.98 15.12
CA HIS A 598 -12.35 18.29 14.01
C HIS A 598 -12.60 16.77 14.05
N THR A 599 -13.47 16.30 14.95
CA THR A 599 -13.80 14.89 15.15
C THR A 599 -15.06 14.46 14.41
N THR A 600 -16.01 15.38 14.15
CA THR A 600 -17.20 15.13 13.33
C THR A 600 -16.83 14.46 12.01
N GLN A 601 -17.51 13.34 11.73
CA GLN A 601 -17.48 12.67 10.44
C GLN A 601 -18.90 12.33 9.98
N ILE A 602 -19.10 12.34 8.67
CA ILE A 602 -20.25 11.66 8.05
C ILE A 602 -19.84 10.24 7.62
N PRO A 603 -20.75 9.24 7.71
CA PRO A 603 -20.43 7.86 7.33
C PRO A 603 -19.90 7.73 5.90
N LEU A 604 -18.93 6.82 5.73
CA LEU A 604 -18.37 6.38 4.45
C LEU A 604 -18.96 5.03 3.99
N THR A 605 -20.15 4.66 4.49
CA THR A 605 -20.90 3.48 4.05
C THR A 605 -21.12 3.49 2.53
N ALA A 606 -21.30 2.31 1.93
CA ALA A 606 -21.56 2.15 0.50
C ALA A 606 -22.67 3.15 0.06
N PRO A 607 -22.33 4.16 -0.75
CA PRO A 607 -23.22 5.29 -0.96
C PRO A 607 -24.41 4.90 -1.84
N SER A 608 -25.61 5.30 -1.43
CA SER A 608 -26.78 5.19 -2.29
C SER A 608 -27.03 6.50 -3.02
N PRO A 609 -27.42 6.49 -4.31
CA PRO A 609 -27.96 7.68 -5.00
C PRO A 609 -29.21 8.28 -4.33
N SER A 610 -29.82 7.54 -3.39
CA SER A 610 -30.95 7.99 -2.55
C SER A 610 -30.54 8.63 -1.22
N ASP A 611 -29.23 8.71 -0.91
CA ASP A 611 -28.76 9.28 0.34
C ASP A 611 -29.14 10.78 0.43
N PRO A 612 -29.75 11.23 1.53
CA PRO A 612 -30.26 12.60 1.60
C PRO A 612 -29.12 13.60 1.86
N LEU A 613 -29.02 14.63 1.00
CA LEU A 613 -28.06 15.73 1.16
C LEU A 613 -28.23 16.53 2.47
N SER A 614 -29.34 16.36 3.20
CA SER A 614 -29.55 16.92 4.54
C SER A 614 -28.48 16.51 5.54
N ASP A 615 -27.84 15.36 5.32
CA ASP A 615 -26.87 14.77 6.23
C ASP A 615 -25.47 15.37 6.03
N ILE A 616 -25.29 16.20 4.99
CA ILE A 616 -24.05 16.93 4.76
C ILE A 616 -24.07 18.24 5.56
N PRO A 617 -23.15 18.42 6.54
CA PRO A 617 -23.08 19.65 7.32
C PRO A 617 -22.68 20.85 6.45
N ALA A 618 -23.22 22.01 6.81
CA ALA A 618 -22.96 23.28 6.14
C ALA A 618 -22.55 24.34 7.15
N ALA A 619 -21.69 25.27 6.74
CA ALA A 619 -21.33 26.42 7.56
C ALA A 619 -22.51 27.38 7.82
N PHE A 620 -23.54 27.38 6.96
CA PHE A 620 -24.73 28.21 7.10
C PHE A 620 -25.96 27.59 6.38
N PRO A 621 -27.21 27.85 6.82
CA PRO A 621 -28.40 27.27 6.17
C PRO A 621 -28.59 27.61 4.68
N SER A 622 -28.08 28.75 4.19
CA SER A 622 -28.11 29.06 2.75
C SER A 622 -27.13 28.20 1.95
N ILE A 623 -25.98 27.84 2.54
CA ILE A 623 -24.99 26.94 1.94
C ILE A 623 -25.57 25.54 1.84
N ALA A 624 -26.28 25.06 2.88
CA ALA A 624 -27.04 23.81 2.81
C ALA A 624 -28.09 23.80 1.70
N ARG A 625 -28.85 24.90 1.55
CA ARG A 625 -29.94 24.99 0.57
C ARG A 625 -29.48 25.15 -0.88
N HIS A 626 -28.33 25.79 -1.13
CA HIS A 626 -27.93 26.22 -2.47
C HIS A 626 -26.55 25.71 -2.89
N THR A 627 -25.55 25.77 -2.01
CA THR A 627 -24.16 25.45 -2.36
C THR A 627 -23.88 23.95 -2.32
N ILE A 628 -24.39 23.21 -1.33
CA ILE A 628 -24.21 21.76 -1.26
C ILE A 628 -24.85 21.03 -2.46
N PRO A 629 -26.12 21.31 -2.86
CA PRO A 629 -26.70 20.77 -4.08
C PRO A 629 -25.89 21.14 -5.34
N PHE A 630 -25.40 22.39 -5.45
CA PHE A 630 -24.57 22.81 -6.57
C PHE A 630 -23.26 22.01 -6.68
N ILE A 631 -22.56 21.81 -5.55
CA ILE A 631 -21.33 21.00 -5.49
C ILE A 631 -21.64 19.54 -5.84
N HIS A 632 -22.73 18.99 -5.31
CA HIS A 632 -23.17 17.61 -5.55
C HIS A 632 -23.48 17.34 -7.03
N ASP A 633 -24.28 18.21 -7.64
CA ASP A 633 -24.61 18.11 -9.05
C ASP A 633 -23.37 18.32 -9.94
N ALA A 634 -22.42 19.18 -9.54
CA ALA A 634 -21.14 19.33 -10.25
C ALA A 634 -20.29 18.05 -10.17
N PHE A 635 -20.31 17.33 -9.04
CA PHE A 635 -19.70 15.99 -8.96
C PHE A 635 -20.44 14.98 -9.85
N LYS A 636 -21.78 15.05 -9.97
CA LYS A 636 -22.56 14.21 -10.88
C LYS A 636 -22.26 14.47 -12.37
N GLU A 637 -22.06 15.73 -12.76
CA GLU A 637 -21.57 16.09 -14.11
C GLU A 637 -20.21 15.41 -14.40
N VAL A 638 -19.29 15.43 -13.44
CA VAL A 638 -17.98 14.76 -13.56
C VAL A 638 -18.10 13.23 -13.55
N ALA A 639 -18.99 12.65 -12.74
CA ALA A 639 -19.23 11.21 -12.71
C ALA A 639 -19.80 10.69 -14.03
N ALA A 640 -20.79 11.38 -14.62
CA ALA A 640 -21.36 11.05 -15.92
C ALA A 640 -20.30 11.11 -17.04
N LEU A 641 -19.37 12.07 -16.98
CA LEU A 641 -18.20 12.10 -17.86
C LEU A 641 -17.26 10.90 -17.59
N GLY A 642 -17.01 10.57 -16.32
CA GLY A 642 -16.16 9.45 -15.91
C GLY A 642 -16.63 8.11 -16.48
N VAL A 643 -17.91 7.77 -16.29
CA VAL A 643 -18.56 6.56 -16.82
C VAL A 643 -18.35 6.44 -18.33
N LYS A 644 -18.52 7.54 -19.07
CA LYS A 644 -18.41 7.54 -20.53
C LYS A 644 -16.97 7.57 -21.05
N ALA A 645 -16.07 8.24 -20.34
CA ALA A 645 -14.66 8.37 -20.73
C ALA A 645 -13.80 7.17 -20.32
N PHE A 646 -14.21 6.46 -19.26
CA PHE A 646 -13.50 5.34 -18.63
C PHE A 646 -14.46 4.20 -18.26
N PRO A 647 -15.10 3.54 -19.25
CA PRO A 647 -15.86 2.30 -19.04
C PRO A 647 -14.99 1.19 -18.40
N PRO A 648 -15.62 0.15 -17.81
CA PRO A 648 -14.89 -1.03 -17.33
C PRO A 648 -14.17 -1.75 -18.48
N SER A 649 -13.05 -2.39 -18.17
CA SER A 649 -12.35 -3.26 -19.10
C SER A 649 -13.12 -4.57 -19.33
N PRO A 650 -12.73 -5.37 -20.34
CA PRO A 650 -13.04 -6.80 -20.35
C PRO A 650 -12.64 -7.48 -19.02
N PRO A 651 -13.36 -8.52 -18.55
CA PRO A 651 -13.07 -9.17 -17.28
C PRO A 651 -11.63 -9.67 -17.14
N GLU A 652 -11.02 -10.13 -18.23
CA GLU A 652 -9.65 -10.65 -18.30
C GLU A 652 -8.56 -9.59 -18.07
N ASP A 653 -8.90 -8.30 -18.06
CA ASP A 653 -8.00 -7.18 -17.78
C ASP A 653 -8.05 -6.73 -16.31
N GLY A 654 -9.15 -6.99 -15.60
CA GLY A 654 -9.33 -6.64 -14.19
C GLY A 654 -9.30 -5.13 -13.86
N VAL A 655 -9.58 -4.25 -14.82
CA VAL A 655 -9.57 -2.78 -14.62
C VAL A 655 -11.01 -2.26 -14.53
N GLU A 656 -11.42 -1.90 -13.31
CA GLU A 656 -12.76 -1.38 -13.04
C GLU A 656 -13.08 -0.07 -13.77
N GLY A 657 -14.36 0.09 -14.12
CA GLY A 657 -14.93 1.31 -14.65
C GLY A 657 -14.93 2.44 -13.63
N ILE A 658 -15.05 3.69 -14.08
CA ILE A 658 -15.49 4.76 -13.18
C ILE A 658 -17.01 4.64 -13.03
N GLY A 659 -17.47 4.27 -11.83
CA GLY A 659 -18.90 4.14 -11.50
C GLY A 659 -19.60 5.48 -11.27
N GLU A 660 -20.93 5.49 -11.32
CA GLU A 660 -21.77 6.66 -11.01
C GLU A 660 -21.67 7.07 -9.52
N ASP A 661 -21.37 6.11 -8.64
CA ASP A 661 -21.18 6.28 -7.21
C ASP A 661 -19.99 7.19 -6.84
N ILE A 662 -19.06 7.43 -7.78
CA ILE A 662 -17.88 8.27 -7.56
C ILE A 662 -18.26 9.68 -7.09
N ALA A 663 -19.41 10.22 -7.53
CA ALA A 663 -19.90 11.52 -7.08
C ALA A 663 -20.16 11.53 -5.57
N GLU A 664 -20.90 10.55 -5.06
CA GLU A 664 -21.24 10.40 -3.64
C GLU A 664 -20.00 10.05 -2.81
N SER A 665 -19.20 9.09 -3.31
CA SER A 665 -17.96 8.63 -2.70
C SER A 665 -16.96 9.77 -2.52
N VAL A 666 -16.78 10.61 -3.54
CA VAL A 666 -15.92 11.81 -3.46
C VAL A 666 -16.57 12.87 -2.58
N MET A 667 -17.86 13.18 -2.71
CA MET A 667 -18.54 14.19 -1.88
C MET A 667 -18.44 13.87 -0.37
N ARG A 668 -18.62 12.60 0.03
CA ARG A 668 -18.47 12.20 1.44
C ARG A 668 -17.02 12.33 1.93
N LYS A 669 -16.05 11.98 1.08
CA LYS A 669 -14.61 12.18 1.35
C LYS A 669 -14.23 13.67 1.41
N VAL A 670 -14.84 14.52 0.58
CA VAL A 670 -14.63 15.98 0.53
C VAL A 670 -14.96 16.61 1.87
N VAL A 671 -16.18 16.34 2.35
CA VAL A 671 -16.72 16.86 3.61
C VAL A 671 -15.85 16.39 4.76
N ASN A 672 -15.58 15.09 4.84
CA ASN A 672 -14.76 14.51 5.90
C ASN A 672 -13.31 15.03 5.91
N LEU A 673 -12.73 15.41 4.77
CA LEU A 673 -11.41 16.06 4.74
C LEU A 673 -11.50 17.50 5.25
N ALA A 674 -12.45 18.27 4.72
CA ALA A 674 -12.65 19.67 5.06
C ALA A 674 -13.00 19.89 6.54
N LEU A 675 -13.75 18.97 7.17
CA LEU A 675 -14.08 19.00 8.60
C LEU A 675 -12.90 18.65 9.51
N LYS A 676 -11.79 18.12 8.98
CA LYS A 676 -10.57 17.80 9.75
C LYS A 676 -9.50 18.87 9.59
N SER A 677 -9.40 19.45 8.39
CA SER A 677 -8.56 20.60 8.08
C SER A 677 -8.80 21.78 9.04
N ASP A 678 -7.79 22.63 9.17
CA ASP A 678 -7.90 23.96 9.78
C ASP A 678 -8.64 24.94 8.84
N MET A 679 -9.24 25.99 9.39
CA MET A 679 -9.85 27.08 8.60
C MET A 679 -8.86 27.76 7.64
N GLU A 680 -7.56 27.74 7.99
CA GLU A 680 -6.47 28.31 7.17
C GLU A 680 -5.91 27.34 6.11
N GLU A 681 -6.34 26.07 6.07
CA GLU A 681 -5.83 25.12 5.10
C GLU A 681 -6.47 25.35 3.72
N LYS A 682 -5.62 25.51 2.69
CA LYS A 682 -6.03 25.94 1.35
C LYS A 682 -5.51 24.98 0.28
N LEU A 683 -6.36 24.73 -0.71
CA LEU A 683 -5.99 23.98 -1.92
C LEU A 683 -4.92 24.76 -2.69
N SER A 684 -4.03 24.05 -3.40
CA SER A 684 -2.90 24.65 -4.13
C SER A 684 -3.31 25.78 -5.09
N ILE A 685 -4.46 25.61 -5.74
CA ILE A 685 -5.01 26.58 -6.70
C ILE A 685 -5.50 27.88 -6.03
N LEU A 686 -6.05 27.81 -4.81
CA LEU A 686 -6.38 29.00 -4.01
C LEU A 686 -5.11 29.70 -3.53
N VAL A 687 -4.09 28.94 -3.11
CA VAL A 687 -2.79 29.53 -2.72
C VAL A 687 -2.14 30.28 -3.89
N ASP A 688 -2.25 29.80 -5.13
CA ASP A 688 -1.78 30.54 -6.31
C ASP A 688 -2.58 31.82 -6.54
N ALA A 689 -3.92 31.76 -6.47
CA ALA A 689 -4.80 32.91 -6.66
C ALA A 689 -4.50 34.04 -5.66
N GLU A 690 -4.35 33.71 -4.38
CA GLU A 690 -4.01 34.67 -3.32
C GLU A 690 -2.62 35.27 -3.51
N LEU A 691 -1.66 34.49 -3.99
CA LEU A 691 -0.30 34.95 -4.32
C LEU A 691 -0.21 35.62 -5.70
N GLY A 692 -1.34 35.84 -6.38
CA GLY A 692 -1.40 36.50 -7.68
C GLY A 692 -0.77 35.72 -8.84
N ARG A 693 -0.52 34.43 -8.67
CA ARG A 693 0.20 33.57 -9.61
C ARG A 693 -0.74 32.92 -10.63
N PRO A 694 -0.27 32.59 -11.84
CA PRO A 694 -1.01 31.74 -12.76
C PRO A 694 -1.34 30.39 -12.12
N MET A 695 -2.58 29.97 -12.28
CA MET A 695 -3.19 28.79 -11.69
C MET A 695 -3.31 27.64 -12.70
N GLU A 696 -3.46 26.40 -12.23
CA GLU A 696 -3.64 25.20 -13.08
C GLU A 696 -5.07 25.07 -13.65
N VAL A 697 -5.72 26.18 -14.04
CA VAL A 697 -7.15 26.22 -14.48
C VAL A 697 -7.41 25.35 -15.70
N GLU A 698 -6.59 25.53 -16.75
CA GLU A 698 -6.76 24.83 -18.03
C GLU A 698 -6.73 23.32 -17.90
N VAL A 699 -5.89 22.80 -17.00
CA VAL A 699 -5.60 21.37 -16.88
C VAL A 699 -6.46 20.70 -15.79
N ILE A 700 -6.94 21.45 -14.80
CA ILE A 700 -7.83 20.93 -13.74
C ILE A 700 -9.30 21.04 -14.15
N VAL A 701 -9.75 22.21 -14.63
CA VAL A 701 -11.17 22.48 -14.92
C VAL A 701 -11.44 22.54 -16.42
N GLY A 702 -10.61 23.26 -17.18
CA GLY A 702 -10.79 23.43 -18.63
C GLY A 702 -10.76 22.10 -19.40
N GLU A 703 -9.90 21.18 -18.99
CA GLU A 703 -9.81 19.86 -19.62
C GLU A 703 -11.02 18.97 -19.32
N MET A 704 -11.60 19.05 -18.11
CA MET A 704 -12.87 18.37 -17.82
C MET A 704 -13.98 18.89 -18.74
N VAL A 705 -14.09 20.21 -18.90
CA VAL A 705 -15.06 20.84 -19.82
C VAL A 705 -14.84 20.39 -21.28
N ARG A 706 -13.58 20.36 -21.75
CA ARG A 706 -13.24 19.86 -23.09
C ARG A 706 -13.61 18.39 -23.26
N MET A 707 -13.28 17.54 -22.30
CA MET A 707 -13.66 16.12 -22.29
C MET A 707 -15.20 15.93 -22.26
N GLY A 708 -15.93 16.76 -21.52
CA GLY A 708 -17.40 16.80 -21.53
C GLY A 708 -17.96 17.06 -22.92
N ARG A 709 -17.44 18.09 -23.61
CA ARG A 709 -17.81 18.42 -24.99
C ARG A 709 -17.41 17.33 -25.99
N GLU A 710 -16.19 16.80 -25.91
CA GLU A 710 -15.71 15.65 -26.71
C GLU A 710 -16.66 14.44 -26.56
N ALA A 711 -17.15 14.19 -25.34
CA ALA A 711 -18.02 13.08 -25.02
C ALA A 711 -19.52 13.38 -25.18
N GLY A 712 -19.93 14.61 -25.51
CA GLY A 712 -21.34 15.02 -25.53
C GLY A 712 -22.05 14.89 -24.17
N VAL A 713 -21.32 15.08 -23.06
CA VAL A 713 -21.85 15.10 -21.69
C VAL A 713 -22.04 16.56 -21.26
N PRO A 714 -23.27 17.01 -20.93
CA PRO A 714 -23.49 18.36 -20.42
C PRO A 714 -22.78 18.59 -19.08
N MET A 715 -22.04 19.69 -18.96
CA MET A 715 -21.32 20.08 -17.74
C MET A 715 -21.60 21.54 -17.32
N PRO A 716 -22.86 22.00 -17.24
CA PRO A 716 -23.17 23.42 -17.09
C PRO A 716 -22.59 24.07 -15.83
N ARG A 717 -22.42 23.34 -14.73
CA ARG A 717 -21.84 23.89 -13.48
C ARG A 717 -20.34 24.02 -13.61
N LEU A 718 -19.66 23.01 -14.16
CA LEU A 718 -18.22 23.10 -14.45
C LEU A 718 -17.90 24.15 -15.52
N GLU A 719 -18.72 24.28 -16.57
CA GLU A 719 -18.57 25.33 -17.59
C GLU A 719 -18.73 26.73 -16.99
N SER A 720 -19.71 26.92 -16.10
CA SER A 720 -19.91 28.19 -15.39
C SER A 720 -18.73 28.54 -14.49
N MET A 721 -18.24 27.57 -13.70
CA MET A 721 -17.06 27.75 -12.86
C MET A 721 -15.80 28.04 -13.69
N TYR A 722 -15.58 27.28 -14.77
CA TYR A 722 -14.47 27.48 -15.70
C TYR A 722 -14.49 28.88 -16.32
N ALA A 723 -15.64 29.34 -16.83
CA ALA A 723 -15.76 30.67 -17.43
C ALA A 723 -15.39 31.81 -16.45
N MET A 724 -15.81 31.72 -15.19
CA MET A 724 -15.41 32.67 -14.14
C MET A 724 -13.92 32.56 -13.80
N MET A 725 -13.38 31.34 -13.73
CA MET A 725 -11.95 31.11 -13.47
C MET A 725 -11.05 31.66 -14.59
N CYS A 726 -11.46 31.59 -15.85
CA CYS A 726 -10.72 32.18 -16.97
C CYS A 726 -10.51 33.70 -16.81
N VAL A 727 -11.49 34.42 -16.25
CA VAL A 727 -11.35 35.86 -15.97
C VAL A 727 -10.22 36.11 -14.95
N ILE A 728 -10.24 35.37 -13.83
CA ILE A 728 -9.21 35.48 -12.77
C ILE A 728 -7.83 35.08 -13.33
N GLN A 729 -7.76 33.95 -14.04
CA GLN A 729 -6.55 33.43 -14.66
C GLN A 729 -5.92 34.43 -15.64
N SER A 730 -6.71 35.01 -16.54
CA SER A 730 -6.21 35.96 -17.55
C SER A 730 -5.48 37.16 -16.91
N HIS A 731 -5.97 37.64 -15.76
CA HIS A 731 -5.35 38.73 -15.02
C HIS A 731 -4.02 38.31 -14.35
N HIS A 732 -3.95 37.09 -13.79
CA HIS A 732 -2.71 36.56 -13.21
C HIS A 732 -1.66 36.22 -14.29
N VAL A 733 -2.07 35.62 -15.41
CA VAL A 733 -1.21 35.39 -16.58
C VAL A 733 -0.68 36.70 -17.14
N TYR A 734 -1.54 37.72 -17.28
CA TYR A 734 -1.12 39.07 -17.71
C TYR A 734 -0.09 39.67 -16.75
N LYS A 735 -0.36 39.68 -15.44
CA LYS A 735 0.59 40.18 -14.43
C LYS A 735 1.93 39.46 -14.48
N TYR A 736 1.90 38.13 -14.56
CA TYR A 736 3.09 37.28 -14.60
C TYR A 736 3.96 37.59 -15.83
N LYS A 737 3.37 37.67 -17.03
CA LYS A 737 4.10 38.01 -18.26
C LYS A 737 4.70 39.42 -18.26
N HIS A 738 4.18 40.33 -17.44
CA HIS A 738 4.68 41.72 -17.32
C HIS A 738 5.48 41.98 -16.03
N GLY A 739 5.84 40.94 -15.25
CA GLY A 739 6.63 41.08 -14.03
C GLY A 739 5.93 41.84 -12.89
N ARG A 740 4.59 41.79 -12.84
CA ARG A 740 3.74 42.51 -11.86
C ARG A 740 3.13 41.58 -10.79
N THR A 741 3.86 40.54 -10.40
CA THR A 741 3.45 39.49 -9.44
C THR A 741 4.28 39.54 -8.16
#